data_AF-A0A832HQ88-F1
#
_entry.id   AF-A0A832HQ88-F1
#
_cell.length_a   1.000
_cell.length_b   1.000
_cell.length_c   1.000
_cell.angle_alpha   90.00
_cell.angle_beta   90.00
_cell.angle_gamma   90.00
#
_symmetry.space_group_name_H-M   'P 1'
#
loop_
_entity.id
_entity.type
_entity.pdbx_description
1 polymer ?
#
loop_
_entity_poly.entity_id
_entity_poly.type
_entity_poly.pdbx_seq_one_letter_code
_entity_poly.pdbx_strand_id
1 'polypeptide(L)'
;MNKTVCCALVLVLLLPGVLAQYPGWQHSGSLYIITTPEGACLPATASVEGFPLLVRLHKDFFDFSQAKANGEDVRFSTSDGAPLPYQIEEWDVTNGTASIWVRIPMIKGNERQEIKLYWGRADAASESNGAAVFNESNGYLSVWHMGDAVNDEVGSTESKDVNTTVTAGVIGKARHFAEGKGIFGGEQIGNYPAGSSPHSTEAWFRAEKVNGTVIGWGNEHGQGKVVMNFRSPPHVRMDCYFSGADVGTTNPLPMREWVHVMHTYQKGDSRIYVNGVLAGVSTGQDAPLAIKTPARLWIGGWYHNYNFVGEIDEVRVSKVARSADWARLEYENQKPQQTLVGLVVQPGNAFGVSDEKIIVPEGQSFTLTAQAGGAQKIYWVLKRGGREDVVATDRLVFTFAAGRVTGDTSATLQFKAIYADGVKSKDIAITVKEAIPDPVFTLEAPREWDGRRWIEVVPQISNLDAMRAKGAGELKTEWSAGPFAVIKEIAPGKLILKRAQNSGNLTVAATISNGGAPITQTAAIAVREPKHDAWVVRAPDPDEKPENGQFYARDDKNEGTLYYNGKLAEAADSVFLRLYAGDELIKTEHANPGADNGYAFTVKLKPGLIKYKVEFGTEIGGQATVRHTVTNIVCGDAYLINGQSNALATDTAEEAPAETNDWIRSYGSPDGQPPDSHANLWCNPVWKAQKGEKAELGYWGMELAKHLVESQKIPICIINGAVGGTRIDQHQRNTANPEDLDTIYGRLLWRVRQARLTHGIRAIIWHQGESDQGADGPTGKYGWETYQQYFIEMSSGWKQDYPNVQRYYIFQIWPKACAMGVNGSDNMLREVQRTLPSLYSNMSIMSTIGIKPPGGCHYPLAGWAEFARLLQPLIERDFYGRTFSESITPPNLVKATYLTDQKDAIALEFDQPVVWTDALASQFYLDGEMGKIVSGSVTGNVLTLKLAAPATAQRITYLDSKSWSPTNLLYGANGIAALTFCNVPIVSE
;
A
#
# COMPACT_ATOMS: atom_id res chain seq x y z
N MET A 1 -33.21 10.10 -86.21
CA MET A 1 -33.56 8.77 -86.75
C MET A 1 -33.35 7.76 -85.63
N ASN A 2 -34.45 7.12 -85.21
CA ASN A 2 -34.64 5.83 -84.49
C ASN A 2 -33.50 5.33 -83.56
N LYS A 3 -33.73 5.00 -82.28
CA LYS A 3 -34.70 4.02 -81.80
C LYS A 3 -35.06 4.20 -80.31
N THR A 4 -36.36 4.38 -80.08
CA THR A 4 -37.26 3.79 -79.07
C THR A 4 -36.72 3.33 -77.71
N VAL A 5 -37.18 4.03 -76.67
CA VAL A 5 -37.17 3.71 -75.25
C VAL A 5 -38.18 2.59 -74.95
N CYS A 6 -37.79 1.60 -74.14
CA CYS A 6 -38.70 0.62 -73.55
C CYS A 6 -38.58 0.70 -72.02
N CYS A 7 -39.67 1.09 -71.36
CA CYS A 7 -39.83 1.02 -69.91
C CYS A 7 -39.97 -0.45 -69.48
N ALA A 8 -39.11 -0.90 -68.57
CA ALA A 8 -39.31 -2.15 -67.85
C ALA A 8 -39.71 -1.83 -66.40
N LEU A 9 -40.95 -2.17 -66.09
CA LEU A 9 -41.59 -2.21 -64.79
C LEU A 9 -40.79 -3.16 -63.88
N VAL A 10 -40.13 -2.66 -62.83
CA VAL A 10 -39.58 -3.52 -61.77
C VAL A 10 -40.59 -3.55 -60.63
N LEU A 11 -41.16 -4.74 -60.48
CA LEU A 11 -42.15 -5.17 -59.50
C LEU A 11 -41.59 -4.95 -58.07
N VAL A 12 -42.25 -4.09 -57.29
CA VAL A 12 -42.07 -4.02 -55.83
C VAL A 12 -42.65 -5.30 -55.25
N LEU A 13 -41.78 -6.26 -54.92
CA LEU A 13 -42.11 -7.36 -54.04
C LEU A 13 -42.23 -6.79 -52.62
N LEU A 14 -43.46 -6.45 -52.25
CA LEU A 14 -43.89 -6.33 -50.85
C LEU A 14 -43.61 -7.68 -50.18
N LEU A 15 -42.53 -7.75 -49.41
CA LEU A 15 -42.36 -8.81 -48.41
C LEU A 15 -43.50 -8.63 -47.39
N PRO A 16 -44.34 -9.64 -47.15
CA PRO A 16 -45.29 -9.58 -46.06
C PRO A 16 -44.49 -9.49 -44.76
N GLY A 17 -44.78 -8.48 -43.95
CA GLY A 17 -44.29 -8.41 -42.57
C GLY A 17 -44.67 -9.71 -41.86
N VAL A 18 -43.67 -10.53 -41.57
CA VAL A 18 -43.84 -11.73 -40.77
C VAL A 18 -44.00 -11.25 -39.32
N LEU A 19 -45.25 -11.13 -38.87
CA LEU A 19 -45.57 -11.14 -37.46
C LEU A 19 -45.08 -12.47 -36.90
N ALA A 20 -44.00 -12.50 -36.11
CA ALA A 20 -43.76 -13.64 -35.24
C ALA A 20 -44.72 -13.49 -34.04
N GLN A 21 -45.98 -13.88 -34.24
CA GLN A 21 -46.70 -14.47 -33.12
C GLN A 21 -45.94 -15.76 -32.80
N TYR A 22 -45.72 -16.06 -31.52
CA TYR A 22 -45.22 -17.37 -31.06
C TYR A 22 -46.44 -18.26 -30.73
N PRO A 23 -47.23 -18.72 -31.72
CA PRO A 23 -48.40 -19.53 -31.46
C PRO A 23 -47.98 -20.85 -30.79
N GLY A 24 -48.74 -21.27 -29.79
CA GLY A 24 -48.46 -22.50 -29.03
C GLY A 24 -47.61 -22.29 -27.76
N TRP A 25 -47.02 -21.12 -27.56
CA TRP A 25 -46.49 -20.74 -26.24
C TRP A 25 -47.64 -20.42 -25.29
N GLN A 26 -47.66 -21.09 -24.13
CA GLN A 26 -48.78 -21.01 -23.17
C GLN A 26 -48.80 -19.70 -22.39
N HIS A 27 -47.64 -19.05 -22.26
CA HIS A 27 -47.48 -17.86 -21.45
C HIS A 27 -46.72 -16.78 -22.21
N SER A 28 -47.05 -15.52 -21.90
CA SER A 28 -46.33 -14.36 -22.38
C SER A 28 -46.38 -13.23 -21.35
N GLY A 29 -45.39 -12.34 -21.40
CA GLY A 29 -45.27 -11.21 -20.48
C GLY A 29 -44.49 -10.06 -21.11
N SER A 30 -44.74 -8.85 -20.61
CA SER A 30 -44.04 -7.64 -21.01
C SER A 30 -42.91 -7.32 -20.05
N LEU A 31 -41.77 -6.91 -20.59
CA LEU A 31 -40.65 -6.31 -19.87
C LEU A 31 -40.41 -4.92 -20.46
N TYR A 32 -39.86 -3.99 -19.68
CA TYR A 32 -39.60 -2.63 -20.13
C TYR A 32 -38.14 -2.25 -19.94
N ILE A 33 -37.56 -1.64 -20.97
CA ILE A 33 -36.28 -0.94 -20.92
C ILE A 33 -36.59 0.51 -20.54
N ILE A 34 -36.03 0.98 -19.43
CA ILE A 34 -36.34 2.27 -18.81
C ILE A 34 -35.10 3.15 -18.85
N THR A 35 -35.06 4.06 -19.81
CA THR A 35 -33.97 5.03 -19.96
C THR A 35 -34.36 6.44 -19.48
N THR A 36 -35.56 6.59 -18.93
CA THR A 36 -36.05 7.81 -18.23
C THR A 36 -35.26 8.09 -16.95
N PRO A 37 -35.44 9.26 -16.28
CA PRO A 37 -34.72 9.60 -15.05
C PRO A 37 -34.86 8.59 -13.91
N GLU A 38 -35.93 7.79 -13.91
CA GLU A 38 -36.12 6.74 -12.91
C GLU A 38 -35.33 5.46 -13.19
N GLY A 39 -34.87 5.25 -14.43
CA GLY A 39 -34.06 4.10 -14.85
C GLY A 39 -32.60 4.48 -15.08
N ALA A 40 -32.04 4.13 -16.24
CA ALA A 40 -30.64 4.44 -16.59
C ALA A 40 -30.37 5.94 -16.83
N CYS A 41 -31.43 6.75 -16.99
CA CYS A 41 -31.35 8.21 -17.16
C CYS A 41 -30.44 8.63 -18.33
N LEU A 42 -30.66 8.05 -19.51
CA LEU A 42 -29.97 8.46 -20.73
C LEU A 42 -30.56 9.77 -21.28
N PRO A 43 -29.75 10.63 -21.91
CA PRO A 43 -30.23 11.83 -22.59
C PRO A 43 -31.28 11.50 -23.66
N ALA A 44 -32.28 12.35 -23.87
CA ALA A 44 -33.31 12.13 -24.90
C ALA A 44 -32.76 12.03 -26.34
N THR A 45 -31.54 12.50 -26.58
CA THR A 45 -30.84 12.40 -27.86
C THR A 45 -30.06 11.09 -28.03
N ALA A 46 -29.94 10.28 -26.98
CA ALA A 46 -29.19 9.03 -27.04
C ALA A 46 -29.93 7.99 -27.89
N SER A 47 -29.18 7.30 -28.75
CA SER A 47 -29.65 6.19 -29.57
C SER A 47 -28.53 5.14 -29.64
N VAL A 48 -28.81 3.94 -29.15
CA VAL A 48 -27.84 2.85 -29.01
C VAL A 48 -28.32 1.65 -29.83
N GLU A 49 -27.58 1.28 -30.87
CA GLU A 49 -27.97 0.22 -31.82
C GLU A 49 -27.36 -1.14 -31.47
N GLY A 50 -28.13 -2.22 -31.62
CA GLY A 50 -27.65 -3.60 -31.49
C GLY A 50 -27.12 -3.96 -30.09
N PHE A 51 -27.66 -3.35 -29.03
CA PHE A 51 -27.20 -3.51 -27.66
C PHE A 51 -27.56 -4.90 -27.08
N PRO A 52 -26.61 -5.65 -26.49
CA PRO A 52 -26.91 -6.88 -25.75
C PRO A 52 -27.41 -6.51 -24.34
N LEU A 53 -28.73 -6.52 -24.18
CA LEU A 53 -29.40 -6.21 -22.93
C LEU A 53 -29.42 -7.43 -22.01
N LEU A 54 -28.88 -7.30 -20.81
CA LEU A 54 -29.05 -8.29 -19.76
C LEU A 54 -30.44 -8.19 -19.13
N VAL A 55 -31.21 -9.27 -19.27
CA VAL A 55 -32.50 -9.49 -18.62
C VAL A 55 -32.30 -10.47 -17.47
N ARG A 56 -32.77 -10.08 -16.28
CA ARG A 56 -32.75 -10.94 -15.09
C ARG A 56 -34.16 -11.37 -14.70
N LEU A 57 -34.39 -12.67 -14.56
CA LEU A 57 -35.66 -13.22 -14.07
C LEU A 57 -35.54 -13.63 -12.62
N HIS A 58 -36.62 -13.48 -11.86
CA HIS A 58 -36.71 -13.91 -10.47
C HIS A 58 -38.06 -14.55 -10.17
N LYS A 59 -38.09 -15.57 -9.29
CA LYS A 59 -39.30 -16.28 -8.83
C LYS A 59 -40.39 -15.41 -8.19
N ASP A 60 -40.13 -14.12 -7.96
CA ASP A 60 -41.13 -13.20 -7.43
C ASP A 60 -42.15 -12.81 -8.50
N PHE A 61 -41.77 -12.89 -9.78
CA PHE A 61 -42.59 -12.45 -10.90
C PHE A 61 -42.54 -13.40 -12.10
N PHE A 62 -41.70 -14.44 -12.07
CA PHE A 62 -41.59 -15.46 -13.10
C PHE A 62 -41.67 -16.86 -12.47
N ASP A 63 -42.66 -17.66 -12.86
CA ASP A 63 -42.82 -19.02 -12.35
C ASP A 63 -41.95 -20.00 -13.17
N PHE A 64 -40.80 -20.37 -12.61
CA PHE A 64 -39.84 -21.28 -13.25
C PHE A 64 -40.41 -22.68 -13.52
N SER A 65 -41.49 -23.10 -12.84
CA SER A 65 -42.13 -24.39 -13.11
C SER A 65 -42.92 -24.41 -14.43
N GLN A 66 -43.20 -23.24 -15.00
CA GLN A 66 -43.88 -23.09 -16.29
C GLN A 66 -42.92 -23.13 -17.48
N ALA A 67 -41.61 -23.14 -17.25
CA ALA A 67 -40.59 -23.24 -18.29
C ALA A 67 -39.81 -24.55 -18.16
N LYS A 68 -39.04 -24.91 -19.18
CA LYS A 68 -38.15 -26.08 -19.12
C LYS A 68 -36.98 -25.83 -18.16
N ALA A 69 -36.35 -26.93 -17.73
CA ALA A 69 -35.37 -26.92 -16.64
C ALA A 69 -34.15 -26.01 -16.88
N ASN A 70 -33.80 -25.71 -18.14
CA ASN A 70 -32.73 -24.77 -18.50
C ASN A 70 -33.24 -23.61 -19.36
N GLY A 71 -34.54 -23.32 -19.31
CA GLY A 71 -35.17 -22.24 -20.08
C GLY A 71 -35.23 -22.46 -21.60
N GLU A 72 -35.11 -23.69 -22.09
CA GLU A 72 -35.01 -23.99 -23.52
C GLU A 72 -36.21 -23.49 -24.36
N ASP A 73 -37.36 -23.30 -23.70
CA ASP A 73 -38.60 -22.86 -24.31
C ASP A 73 -38.88 -21.36 -24.15
N VAL A 74 -37.91 -20.52 -23.74
CA VAL A 74 -38.09 -19.06 -23.72
C VAL A 74 -37.90 -18.43 -25.09
N ARG A 75 -38.65 -17.37 -25.41
CA ARG A 75 -38.45 -16.56 -26.62
C ARG A 75 -38.64 -15.08 -26.33
N PHE A 76 -37.93 -14.24 -27.07
CA PHE A 76 -38.03 -12.79 -26.95
C PHE A 76 -38.47 -12.16 -28.28
N SER A 77 -39.30 -11.12 -28.21
CA SER A 77 -39.61 -10.28 -29.37
C SER A 77 -39.65 -8.79 -29.01
N THR A 78 -39.55 -7.94 -30.02
CA THR A 78 -39.98 -6.55 -29.93
C THR A 78 -41.48 -6.46 -29.65
N SER A 79 -41.98 -5.27 -29.31
CA SER A 79 -43.40 -5.00 -29.07
C SER A 79 -44.30 -5.27 -30.29
N ASP A 80 -43.76 -5.14 -31.50
CA ASP A 80 -44.43 -5.45 -32.78
C ASP A 80 -44.25 -6.92 -33.22
N GLY A 81 -43.57 -7.74 -32.43
CA GLY A 81 -43.47 -9.19 -32.64
C GLY A 81 -42.31 -9.63 -33.54
N ALA A 82 -41.27 -8.81 -33.73
CA ALA A 82 -40.05 -9.25 -34.40
C ALA A 82 -39.18 -10.06 -33.43
N PRO A 83 -38.68 -11.26 -33.81
CA PRO A 83 -37.90 -12.10 -32.91
C PRO A 83 -36.56 -11.47 -32.55
N LEU A 84 -36.14 -11.64 -31.30
CA LEU A 84 -34.88 -11.13 -30.77
C LEU A 84 -33.92 -12.28 -30.44
N PRO A 85 -32.68 -12.26 -30.96
CA PRO A 85 -31.64 -13.21 -30.55
C PRO A 85 -31.35 -13.10 -29.05
N TYR A 86 -31.13 -14.24 -28.40
CA TYR A 86 -30.83 -14.29 -26.98
C TYR A 86 -29.80 -15.38 -26.62
N GLN A 87 -29.18 -15.23 -25.46
CA GLN A 87 -28.29 -16.20 -24.83
C GLN A 87 -28.65 -16.33 -23.36
N ILE A 88 -28.96 -17.54 -22.94
CA ILE A 88 -29.07 -17.90 -21.53
C ILE A 88 -27.66 -18.11 -20.99
N GLU A 89 -27.20 -17.22 -20.14
CA GLU A 89 -25.91 -17.34 -19.44
C GLU A 89 -26.06 -18.23 -18.20
N GLU A 90 -27.10 -17.96 -17.39
CA GLU A 90 -27.39 -18.71 -16.18
C GLU A 90 -28.90 -18.96 -16.05
N TRP A 91 -29.26 -20.18 -15.65
CA TRP A 91 -30.63 -20.57 -15.34
C TRP A 91 -30.62 -21.47 -14.09
N ASP A 92 -30.99 -20.89 -12.94
CA ASP A 92 -31.00 -21.57 -11.65
C ASP A 92 -32.42 -21.68 -11.09
N VAL A 93 -33.05 -22.83 -11.35
CA VAL A 93 -34.39 -23.16 -10.86
C VAL A 93 -34.42 -23.27 -9.33
N THR A 94 -33.30 -23.66 -8.69
CA THR A 94 -33.23 -23.88 -7.25
C THR A 94 -33.34 -22.56 -6.51
N ASN A 95 -32.57 -21.57 -6.94
CA ASN A 95 -32.64 -20.22 -6.39
C ASN A 95 -33.81 -19.42 -6.98
N GLY A 96 -34.30 -19.81 -8.17
CA GLY A 96 -35.36 -19.15 -8.90
C GLY A 96 -34.89 -17.87 -9.57
N THR A 97 -33.72 -17.93 -10.22
CA THR A 97 -33.04 -16.82 -10.88
C THR A 97 -32.56 -17.21 -12.28
N ALA A 98 -32.50 -16.26 -13.21
CA ALA A 98 -31.86 -16.44 -14.51
C ALA A 98 -31.25 -15.14 -15.03
N SER A 99 -30.16 -15.25 -15.78
CA SER A 99 -29.46 -14.16 -16.47
C SER A 99 -29.43 -14.46 -17.97
N ILE A 100 -30.03 -13.57 -18.77
CA ILE A 100 -30.26 -13.79 -20.20
C ILE A 100 -29.87 -12.54 -20.97
N TRP A 101 -28.94 -12.66 -21.90
CA TRP A 101 -28.60 -11.59 -22.83
C TRP A 101 -29.57 -11.58 -24.01
N VAL A 102 -30.10 -10.41 -24.37
CA VAL A 102 -31.03 -10.24 -25.48
C VAL A 102 -30.54 -9.10 -26.36
N ARG A 103 -30.33 -9.36 -27.66
CA ARG A 103 -29.86 -8.31 -28.57
C ARG A 103 -31.00 -7.40 -28.99
N ILE A 104 -30.98 -6.16 -28.51
CA ILE A 104 -31.99 -5.14 -28.81
C ILE A 104 -31.55 -4.31 -30.04
N PRO A 105 -32.37 -4.22 -31.10
CA PRO A 105 -32.01 -3.49 -32.31
C PRO A 105 -31.69 -2.01 -32.06
N MET A 106 -32.46 -1.34 -31.20
CA MET A 106 -32.27 0.07 -30.86
C MET A 106 -32.83 0.38 -29.48
N ILE A 107 -32.03 1.00 -28.62
CA ILE A 107 -32.43 1.60 -27.35
C ILE A 107 -32.34 3.12 -27.47
N LYS A 108 -33.43 3.81 -27.16
CA LYS A 108 -33.54 5.26 -27.18
C LYS A 108 -33.45 5.81 -25.75
N GLY A 109 -32.86 6.98 -25.61
CA GLY A 109 -32.76 7.65 -24.32
C GLY A 109 -34.05 8.36 -23.91
N ASN A 110 -34.25 8.50 -22.60
CA ASN A 110 -35.44 9.08 -21.99
C ASN A 110 -36.77 8.46 -22.49
N GLU A 111 -36.79 7.14 -22.72
CA GLU A 111 -37.95 6.39 -23.21
C GLU A 111 -38.22 5.16 -22.34
N ARG A 112 -39.43 4.60 -22.46
CA ARG A 112 -39.78 3.28 -21.95
C ARG A 112 -40.15 2.39 -23.11
N GLN A 113 -39.30 1.42 -23.42
CA GLN A 113 -39.47 0.55 -24.57
C GLN A 113 -39.88 -0.85 -24.10
N GLU A 114 -40.95 -1.38 -24.70
CA GLU A 114 -41.45 -2.71 -24.38
C GLU A 114 -40.71 -3.79 -25.18
N ILE A 115 -40.37 -4.89 -24.50
CA ILE A 115 -40.02 -6.18 -25.10
C ILE A 115 -40.94 -7.27 -24.56
N LYS A 116 -41.19 -8.31 -25.35
CA LYS A 116 -42.04 -9.43 -24.96
C LYS A 116 -41.20 -10.67 -24.66
N LEU A 117 -41.59 -11.40 -23.62
CA LEU A 117 -41.09 -12.72 -23.25
C LEU A 117 -42.20 -13.75 -23.43
N TYR A 118 -41.89 -14.92 -23.99
CA TYR A 118 -42.80 -16.06 -24.17
C TYR A 118 -42.17 -17.32 -23.56
N TRP A 119 -42.96 -18.17 -22.90
CA TRP A 119 -42.50 -19.46 -22.34
C TRP A 119 -43.64 -20.51 -22.27
N GLY A 120 -43.33 -21.73 -21.83
CA GLY A 120 -44.30 -22.79 -21.61
C GLY A 120 -44.57 -23.68 -22.82
N ARG A 121 -43.57 -23.89 -23.67
CA ARG A 121 -43.68 -24.77 -24.84
C ARG A 121 -42.81 -26.02 -24.68
N ALA A 122 -43.43 -27.11 -24.22
CA ALA A 122 -42.72 -28.34 -23.85
C ALA A 122 -41.88 -28.98 -24.99
N ASP A 123 -42.34 -28.91 -26.23
CA ASP A 123 -41.68 -29.46 -27.42
C ASP A 123 -40.61 -28.52 -28.02
N ALA A 124 -40.41 -27.32 -27.47
CA ALA A 124 -39.43 -26.38 -27.99
C ALA A 124 -37.98 -26.83 -27.70
N ALA A 125 -37.13 -26.69 -28.73
CA ALA A 125 -35.68 -26.76 -28.59
C ALA A 125 -35.12 -25.40 -28.14
N SER A 126 -33.95 -25.41 -27.49
CA SER A 126 -33.27 -24.17 -27.11
C SER A 126 -32.82 -23.40 -28.35
N GLU A 127 -33.06 -22.10 -28.35
CA GLU A 127 -32.54 -21.14 -29.34
C GLU A 127 -31.48 -20.20 -28.72
N SER A 128 -31.01 -20.49 -27.50
CA SER A 128 -29.92 -19.77 -26.85
C SER A 128 -28.65 -19.82 -27.71
N ASN A 129 -28.14 -18.66 -28.11
CA ASN A 129 -26.99 -18.55 -29.01
C ASN A 129 -26.21 -17.25 -28.76
N GLY A 130 -25.07 -17.37 -28.08
CA GLY A 130 -24.17 -16.24 -27.79
C GLY A 130 -23.66 -15.53 -29.03
N ALA A 131 -23.22 -16.26 -30.06
CA ALA A 131 -22.75 -15.69 -31.32
C ALA A 131 -23.85 -14.94 -32.10
N ALA A 132 -25.13 -15.17 -31.82
CA ALA A 132 -26.22 -14.37 -32.40
C ALA A 132 -26.43 -13.03 -31.66
N VAL A 133 -26.12 -13.00 -30.35
CA VAL A 133 -26.21 -11.82 -29.49
C VAL A 133 -24.97 -10.94 -29.62
N PHE A 134 -23.79 -11.56 -29.55
CA PHE A 134 -22.48 -10.94 -29.62
C PHE A 134 -21.79 -11.34 -30.91
N ASN A 135 -21.62 -10.40 -31.84
CA ASN A 135 -20.85 -10.65 -33.06
C ASN A 135 -20.35 -9.36 -33.70
N GLU A 136 -19.65 -9.53 -34.81
CA GLU A 136 -19.02 -8.42 -35.50
C GLU A 136 -20.04 -7.36 -35.99
N SER A 137 -21.30 -7.74 -36.28
CA SER A 137 -22.30 -6.79 -36.78
C SER A 137 -22.79 -5.78 -35.73
N ASN A 138 -22.66 -6.07 -34.44
CA ASN A 138 -22.81 -5.09 -33.35
C ASN A 138 -21.47 -4.74 -32.68
N GLY A 139 -20.37 -5.03 -33.37
CA GLY A 139 -19.03 -4.57 -33.03
C GLY A 139 -18.24 -5.47 -32.08
N TYR A 140 -18.80 -6.56 -31.56
CA TYR A 140 -18.08 -7.47 -30.69
C TYR A 140 -17.13 -8.38 -31.47
N LEU A 141 -15.92 -8.52 -30.97
CA LEU A 141 -14.94 -9.47 -31.48
C LEU A 141 -14.78 -10.65 -30.53
N SER A 142 -14.77 -10.40 -29.21
CA SER A 142 -14.73 -11.45 -28.21
C SER A 142 -15.43 -11.05 -26.92
N VAL A 143 -16.04 -12.02 -26.23
CA VAL A 143 -16.77 -11.85 -24.97
C VAL A 143 -16.54 -13.07 -24.07
N TRP A 144 -16.17 -12.86 -22.80
CA TRP A 144 -16.04 -13.91 -21.79
C TRP A 144 -16.95 -13.61 -20.60
N HIS A 145 -17.89 -14.51 -20.32
CA HIS A 145 -18.73 -14.51 -19.10
C HIS A 145 -18.01 -15.09 -17.87
N MET A 146 -16.77 -15.54 -18.01
CA MET A 146 -15.91 -15.97 -16.89
C MET A 146 -16.49 -17.06 -15.96
N GLY A 147 -17.39 -17.89 -16.49
CA GLY A 147 -18.04 -18.98 -15.75
C GLY A 147 -17.20 -20.25 -15.56
N ASP A 148 -17.88 -21.38 -15.34
CA ASP A 148 -17.22 -22.68 -15.13
C ASP A 148 -16.31 -23.05 -16.32
N ALA A 149 -16.82 -22.86 -17.54
CA ALA A 149 -16.01 -22.88 -18.75
C ALA A 149 -15.61 -21.44 -19.11
N VAL A 150 -14.34 -21.26 -19.45
CA VAL A 150 -13.82 -19.97 -19.95
C VAL A 150 -13.75 -20.09 -21.47
N ASN A 151 -14.74 -19.53 -22.15
CA ASN A 151 -14.83 -19.53 -23.61
C ASN A 151 -15.10 -18.12 -24.12
N ASP A 152 -14.61 -17.83 -25.33
CA ASP A 152 -15.06 -16.67 -26.10
C ASP A 152 -16.42 -16.98 -26.75
N GLU A 153 -17.46 -16.27 -26.36
CA GLU A 153 -18.83 -16.47 -26.83
C GLU A 153 -19.02 -16.12 -28.31
N VAL A 154 -18.15 -15.28 -28.87
CA VAL A 154 -18.13 -15.00 -30.32
C VAL A 154 -17.47 -16.16 -31.09
N GLY A 155 -16.65 -16.97 -30.41
CA GLY A 155 -15.93 -18.12 -30.98
C GLY A 155 -14.74 -17.73 -31.86
N SER A 156 -14.15 -16.55 -31.65
CA SER A 156 -13.10 -15.99 -32.49
C SER A 156 -11.68 -16.31 -32.03
N THR A 157 -11.53 -16.70 -30.76
CA THR A 157 -10.24 -16.89 -30.10
C THR A 157 -10.17 -18.22 -29.36
N GLU A 158 -8.95 -18.71 -29.15
CA GLU A 158 -8.73 -19.79 -28.18
C GLU A 158 -8.97 -19.27 -26.77
N SER A 159 -9.38 -20.14 -25.86
CA SER A 159 -9.52 -19.78 -24.45
C SER A 159 -9.04 -20.94 -23.58
N LYS A 160 -7.99 -20.69 -22.81
CA LYS A 160 -7.41 -21.70 -21.91
C LYS A 160 -7.19 -21.12 -20.52
N ASP A 161 -7.90 -21.69 -19.55
CA ASP A 161 -7.72 -21.40 -18.13
C ASP A 161 -6.36 -21.96 -17.64
N VAL A 162 -5.59 -21.12 -16.96
CA VAL A 162 -4.31 -21.45 -16.33
C VAL A 162 -4.49 -21.48 -14.81
N ASN A 163 -5.32 -22.42 -14.36
CA ASN A 163 -5.61 -22.73 -12.95
C ASN A 163 -6.18 -21.55 -12.14
N THR A 164 -7.10 -20.79 -12.71
CA THR A 164 -7.97 -19.88 -11.95
C THR A 164 -9.06 -20.68 -11.21
N THR A 165 -9.80 -20.04 -10.30
CA THR A 165 -10.90 -20.68 -9.56
C THR A 165 -12.22 -19.94 -9.79
N VAL A 166 -13.35 -20.65 -9.75
CA VAL A 166 -14.68 -20.05 -9.93
C VAL A 166 -15.12 -19.32 -8.66
N THR A 167 -15.72 -18.15 -8.81
CA THR A 167 -16.28 -17.31 -7.74
C THR A 167 -17.62 -16.70 -8.19
N ALA A 168 -18.32 -16.01 -7.29
CA ALA A 168 -19.52 -15.26 -7.64
C ALA A 168 -19.15 -13.97 -8.40
N GLY A 169 -19.76 -13.77 -9.57
CA GLY A 169 -19.56 -12.60 -10.42
C GLY A 169 -20.56 -11.48 -10.18
N VAL A 170 -20.52 -10.48 -11.04
CA VAL A 170 -21.45 -9.35 -11.06
C VAL A 170 -22.75 -9.72 -11.77
N ILE A 171 -22.68 -10.62 -12.76
CA ILE A 171 -23.80 -11.07 -13.56
C ILE A 171 -24.15 -12.52 -13.25
N GLY A 172 -23.25 -13.44 -13.62
CA GLY A 172 -23.29 -14.84 -13.27
C GLY A 172 -22.10 -15.22 -12.39
N LYS A 173 -21.34 -16.24 -12.83
CA LYS A 173 -20.09 -16.65 -12.19
C LYS A 173 -18.92 -15.85 -12.76
N ALA A 174 -17.87 -15.69 -11.96
CA ALA A 174 -16.61 -15.05 -12.36
C ALA A 174 -15.41 -15.98 -12.07
N ARG A 175 -14.20 -15.52 -12.39
CA ARG A 175 -12.95 -16.19 -11.99
C ARG A 175 -12.13 -15.37 -11.00
N HIS A 176 -11.60 -16.04 -9.98
CA HIS A 176 -10.54 -15.56 -9.10
C HIS A 176 -9.16 -15.96 -9.62
N PHE A 177 -8.27 -14.99 -9.66
CA PHE A 177 -6.90 -15.04 -10.16
C PHE A 177 -5.95 -14.91 -8.97
N ALA A 178 -5.22 -15.98 -8.67
CA ALA A 178 -4.07 -15.92 -7.77
C ALA A 178 -2.80 -15.56 -8.57
N GLU A 179 -1.74 -15.19 -7.85
CA GLU A 179 -0.44 -14.87 -8.47
C GLU A 179 0.06 -16.04 -9.35
N GLY A 180 0.48 -15.72 -10.57
CA GLY A 180 0.89 -16.71 -11.58
C GLY A 180 -0.25 -17.45 -12.29
N LYS A 181 -1.52 -17.07 -12.09
CA LYS A 181 -2.71 -17.70 -12.70
C LYS A 181 -3.44 -16.73 -13.62
N GLY A 182 -3.96 -17.21 -14.75
CA GLY A 182 -4.76 -16.38 -15.64
C GLY A 182 -5.38 -17.12 -16.81
N ILE A 183 -5.78 -16.41 -17.85
CA ILE A 183 -6.40 -17.00 -19.05
C ILE A 183 -5.59 -16.61 -20.27
N PHE A 184 -5.26 -17.63 -21.07
CA PHE A 184 -4.65 -17.46 -22.38
C PHE A 184 -5.74 -17.35 -23.46
N GLY A 185 -5.67 -16.28 -24.26
CA GLY A 185 -6.66 -15.94 -25.29
C GLY A 185 -6.18 -16.15 -26.74
N GLY A 186 -5.02 -16.79 -26.94
CA GLY A 186 -4.46 -17.05 -28.28
C GLY A 186 -3.38 -16.06 -28.74
N GLU A 187 -2.55 -16.51 -29.69
CA GLU A 187 -1.45 -15.72 -30.28
C GLU A 187 -1.58 -15.41 -31.78
N GLN A 188 -2.61 -15.98 -32.42
CA GLN A 188 -2.83 -15.90 -33.87
C GLN A 188 -4.21 -15.30 -34.18
N ILE A 189 -4.55 -14.20 -33.52
CA ILE A 189 -5.88 -13.59 -33.62
C ILE A 189 -5.92 -12.63 -34.81
N GLY A 190 -6.49 -13.09 -35.94
CA GLY A 190 -6.46 -12.36 -37.20
C GLY A 190 -7.48 -11.22 -37.34
N ASN A 191 -8.59 -11.28 -36.59
CA ASN A 191 -9.74 -10.37 -36.69
C ASN A 191 -9.72 -9.21 -35.67
N TYR A 192 -8.70 -9.12 -34.82
CA TYR A 192 -8.55 -8.02 -33.87
C TYR A 192 -8.14 -6.70 -34.55
N PRO A 193 -8.43 -5.54 -33.93
CA PRO A 193 -8.14 -4.25 -34.53
C PRO A 193 -6.64 -4.07 -34.80
N ALA A 194 -6.30 -3.59 -36.00
CA ALA A 194 -4.93 -3.31 -36.43
C ALA A 194 -4.70 -1.81 -36.68
N GLY A 195 -3.44 -1.39 -36.66
CA GLY A 195 -3.03 0.00 -36.78
C GLY A 195 -3.61 0.85 -35.66
N SER A 196 -4.31 1.92 -36.05
CA SER A 196 -5.04 2.85 -35.17
C SER A 196 -6.55 2.73 -35.35
N SER A 197 -7.03 1.54 -35.75
CA SER A 197 -8.46 1.29 -35.92
C SER A 197 -9.22 1.49 -34.61
N PRO A 198 -10.44 2.03 -34.65
CA PRO A 198 -11.27 2.21 -33.46
C PRO A 198 -11.53 0.89 -32.74
N HIS A 199 -11.61 0.93 -31.41
CA HIS A 199 -11.91 -0.24 -30.60
C HIS A 199 -12.35 0.13 -29.18
N SER A 200 -12.87 -0.86 -28.46
CA SER A 200 -13.09 -0.79 -27.02
C SER A 200 -12.65 -2.08 -26.34
N THR A 201 -12.10 -1.96 -25.14
CA THR A 201 -11.67 -3.07 -24.28
C THR A 201 -12.26 -2.85 -22.89
N GLU A 202 -12.90 -3.86 -22.32
CA GLU A 202 -13.57 -3.71 -21.03
C GLU A 202 -13.57 -4.98 -20.18
N ALA A 203 -13.75 -4.78 -18.88
CA ALA A 203 -13.91 -5.83 -17.89
C ALA A 203 -14.61 -5.28 -16.64
N TRP A 204 -15.33 -6.17 -15.94
CA TRP A 204 -15.54 -6.02 -14.51
C TRP A 204 -14.38 -6.65 -13.77
N PHE A 205 -13.83 -5.97 -12.75
CA PHE A 205 -12.83 -6.58 -11.89
C PHE A 205 -12.92 -6.09 -10.45
N ARG A 206 -12.38 -6.91 -9.54
CA ARG A 206 -12.25 -6.64 -8.11
C ARG A 206 -10.83 -6.97 -7.68
N ALA A 207 -9.97 -5.97 -7.58
CA ALA A 207 -8.54 -6.17 -7.31
C ALA A 207 -8.22 -6.33 -5.82
N GLU A 208 -7.37 -7.30 -5.49
CA GLU A 208 -6.83 -7.52 -4.14
C GLU A 208 -5.44 -6.90 -3.95
N LYS A 209 -4.68 -6.74 -5.05
CA LYS A 209 -3.36 -6.10 -5.10
C LYS A 209 -3.30 -5.07 -6.23
N VAL A 210 -2.43 -4.08 -6.09
CA VAL A 210 -2.05 -3.14 -7.16
C VAL A 210 -0.88 -3.71 -7.99
N ASN A 211 -0.58 -3.06 -9.12
CA ASN A 211 0.46 -3.41 -10.09
C ASN A 211 0.23 -4.74 -10.83
N GLY A 212 -1.05 -5.04 -11.11
CA GLY A 212 -1.48 -6.20 -11.89
C GLY A 212 -2.07 -5.83 -13.26
N THR A 213 -2.04 -6.76 -14.21
CA THR A 213 -2.60 -6.59 -15.55
C THR A 213 -3.96 -7.28 -15.67
N VAL A 214 -5.04 -6.52 -15.87
CA VAL A 214 -6.40 -7.06 -16.00
C VAL A 214 -6.58 -7.78 -17.34
N ILE A 215 -6.21 -7.11 -18.45
CA ILE A 215 -6.27 -7.65 -19.81
C ILE A 215 -5.17 -6.99 -20.65
N GLY A 216 -4.53 -7.77 -21.52
CA GLY A 216 -3.61 -7.25 -22.53
C GLY A 216 -3.81 -7.91 -23.88
N TRP A 217 -3.86 -7.11 -24.95
CA TRP A 217 -3.87 -7.61 -26.33
C TRP A 217 -3.03 -6.77 -27.31
N GLY A 218 -2.66 -7.38 -28.44
CA GLY A 218 -1.82 -6.76 -29.50
C GLY A 218 -0.46 -7.44 -29.63
N ASN A 219 0.61 -6.66 -29.86
CA ASN A 219 1.96 -7.14 -30.13
C ASN A 219 3.01 -6.38 -29.30
N GLU A 220 4.09 -7.06 -28.90
CA GLU A 220 5.16 -6.44 -28.12
C GLU A 220 6.12 -5.66 -29.04
N HIS A 221 5.70 -4.47 -29.46
CA HIS A 221 6.54 -3.44 -30.08
C HIS A 221 5.96 -2.05 -29.81
N GLY A 222 6.73 -0.98 -30.10
CA GLY A 222 6.27 0.40 -29.91
C GLY A 222 4.91 0.66 -30.58
N GLN A 223 3.98 1.28 -29.85
CA GLN A 223 2.59 1.55 -30.25
C GLN A 223 1.75 0.29 -30.59
N GLY A 224 2.24 -0.92 -30.27
CA GLY A 224 1.71 -2.17 -30.80
C GLY A 224 0.67 -2.89 -29.92
N LYS A 225 0.33 -2.38 -28.73
CA LYS A 225 -0.49 -3.10 -27.75
C LYS A 225 -1.48 -2.22 -27.01
N VAL A 226 -2.45 -2.85 -26.37
CA VAL A 226 -3.43 -2.27 -25.46
C VAL A 226 -3.40 -3.12 -24.18
N VAL A 227 -2.87 -2.57 -23.09
CA VAL A 227 -2.72 -3.29 -21.82
C VAL A 227 -3.35 -2.51 -20.68
N MET A 228 -4.41 -3.07 -20.09
CA MET A 228 -5.12 -2.50 -18.96
C MET A 228 -4.44 -2.94 -17.67
N ASN A 229 -3.77 -2.00 -17.02
CA ASN A 229 -3.11 -2.21 -15.75
C ASN A 229 -3.91 -1.57 -14.63
N PHE A 230 -3.94 -2.23 -13.48
CA PHE A 230 -4.37 -1.65 -12.22
C PHE A 230 -3.12 -1.38 -11.37
N ARG A 231 -2.73 -0.11 -11.23
CA ARG A 231 -1.44 0.35 -10.70
C ARG A 231 -1.59 1.05 -9.35
N SER A 232 -0.46 1.32 -8.70
CA SER A 232 -0.39 2.11 -7.47
C SER A 232 -0.13 3.62 -7.74
N PRO A 233 -0.73 4.56 -6.99
CA PRO A 233 -1.85 4.37 -6.04
C PRO A 233 -3.05 3.81 -6.82
N PRO A 234 -4.07 3.18 -6.21
CA PRO A 234 -4.98 2.28 -6.92
C PRO A 234 -5.68 2.95 -8.11
N HIS A 235 -5.22 2.78 -9.34
CA HIS A 235 -5.76 3.47 -10.53
C HIS A 235 -5.63 2.61 -11.77
N VAL A 236 -6.48 2.84 -12.78
CA VAL A 236 -6.31 2.17 -14.07
C VAL A 236 -5.39 2.98 -14.96
N ARG A 237 -4.43 2.31 -15.59
CA ARG A 237 -3.56 2.83 -16.63
C ARG A 237 -3.63 1.93 -17.86
N MET A 238 -4.03 2.52 -18.98
CA MET A 238 -3.85 1.92 -20.29
C MET A 238 -2.44 2.19 -20.79
N ASP A 239 -1.64 1.13 -20.87
CA ASP A 239 -0.32 1.18 -21.50
C ASP A 239 -0.43 0.73 -22.94
N CYS A 240 -0.23 1.70 -23.83
CA CYS A 240 -0.28 1.53 -25.26
C CYS A 240 1.12 1.74 -25.88
N TYR A 241 2.16 1.38 -25.12
CA TYR A 241 3.58 1.38 -25.48
C TYR A 241 4.06 2.70 -26.11
N PHE A 242 4.04 3.78 -25.31
CA PHE A 242 4.48 5.13 -25.69
C PHE A 242 3.72 5.72 -26.89
N SER A 243 2.47 5.31 -27.10
CA SER A 243 1.59 5.92 -28.09
C SER A 243 0.77 7.05 -27.47
N GLY A 244 0.19 7.91 -28.30
CA GLY A 244 -0.82 8.88 -27.90
C GLY A 244 -2.12 8.25 -27.35
N ALA A 245 -2.23 6.91 -27.33
CA ALA A 245 -3.35 6.18 -26.74
C ALA A 245 -3.18 5.89 -25.24
N ASP A 246 -2.00 6.14 -24.67
CA ASP A 246 -1.75 6.03 -23.23
C ASP A 246 -2.71 6.95 -22.46
N VAL A 247 -3.47 6.38 -21.52
CA VAL A 247 -4.44 7.12 -20.70
C VAL A 247 -4.56 6.47 -19.32
N GLY A 248 -4.79 7.26 -18.28
CA GLY A 248 -5.02 6.75 -16.93
C GLY A 248 -6.16 7.48 -16.23
N THR A 249 -6.72 6.86 -15.20
CA THR A 249 -7.73 7.51 -14.36
C THR A 249 -7.09 8.59 -13.49
N THR A 250 -7.83 9.67 -13.23
CA THR A 250 -7.32 10.80 -12.43
C THR A 250 -7.45 10.59 -10.93
N ASN A 251 -8.43 9.80 -10.51
CA ASN A 251 -8.71 9.50 -9.10
C ASN A 251 -8.38 8.05 -8.75
N PRO A 252 -7.99 7.77 -7.49
CA PRO A 252 -7.90 6.42 -6.99
C PRO A 252 -9.23 5.69 -7.02
N LEU A 253 -9.18 4.39 -7.28
CA LEU A 253 -10.29 3.44 -7.30
C LEU A 253 -10.32 2.63 -6.01
N PRO A 254 -11.49 2.12 -5.60
CA PRO A 254 -11.58 1.27 -4.43
C PRO A 254 -10.86 -0.07 -4.65
N MET A 255 -10.22 -0.56 -3.59
CA MET A 255 -9.67 -1.92 -3.53
C MET A 255 -10.76 -2.88 -3.06
N ARG A 256 -10.76 -4.13 -3.53
CA ARG A 256 -11.70 -5.18 -3.11
C ARG A 256 -13.19 -4.84 -3.31
N GLU A 257 -13.49 -3.97 -4.26
CA GLU A 257 -14.84 -3.69 -4.75
C GLU A 257 -14.91 -3.92 -6.26
N TRP A 258 -16.08 -4.32 -6.77
CA TRP A 258 -16.29 -4.49 -8.21
C TRP A 258 -16.33 -3.14 -8.91
N VAL A 259 -15.50 -2.97 -9.93
CA VAL A 259 -15.51 -1.81 -10.82
C VAL A 259 -15.66 -2.26 -12.26
N HIS A 260 -16.48 -1.55 -13.02
CA HIS A 260 -16.58 -1.71 -14.48
C HIS A 260 -15.64 -0.72 -15.14
N VAL A 261 -14.76 -1.18 -16.02
CA VAL A 261 -13.82 -0.31 -16.72
C VAL A 261 -13.89 -0.57 -18.20
N MET A 262 -14.19 0.48 -18.97
CA MET A 262 -14.18 0.47 -20.43
C MET A 262 -13.14 1.46 -20.93
N HIS A 263 -12.17 0.96 -21.69
CA HIS A 263 -11.28 1.77 -22.52
C HIS A 263 -11.86 1.88 -23.93
N THR A 264 -11.94 3.09 -24.45
CA THR A 264 -12.35 3.35 -25.85
C THR A 264 -11.24 4.09 -26.55
N TYR A 265 -10.91 3.68 -27.78
CA TYR A 265 -9.92 4.34 -28.61
C TYR A 265 -10.44 4.58 -30.00
N GLN A 266 -10.18 5.78 -30.51
CA GLN A 266 -10.13 6.10 -31.92
C GLN A 266 -8.87 6.96 -32.17
N LYS A 267 -8.39 7.04 -33.41
CA LYS A 267 -7.16 7.78 -33.70
C LYS A 267 -7.23 9.22 -33.17
N GLY A 268 -6.39 9.53 -32.19
CA GLY A 268 -6.31 10.85 -31.56
C GLY A 268 -7.15 11.04 -30.30
N ASP A 269 -7.92 10.04 -29.87
CA ASP A 269 -8.85 10.13 -28.73
C ASP A 269 -8.92 8.79 -27.98
N SER A 270 -8.34 8.76 -26.79
CA SER A 270 -8.29 7.61 -25.90
C SER A 270 -8.96 7.96 -24.57
N ARG A 271 -9.92 7.16 -24.14
CA ARG A 271 -10.74 7.45 -22.95
C ARG A 271 -10.90 6.22 -22.08
N ILE A 272 -11.00 6.45 -20.78
CA ILE A 272 -11.40 5.44 -19.80
C ILE A 272 -12.71 5.89 -19.16
N TYR A 273 -13.69 4.99 -19.14
CA TYR A 273 -14.91 5.11 -18.35
C TYR A 273 -14.81 4.13 -17.18
N VAL A 274 -15.09 4.60 -15.97
CA VAL A 274 -15.22 3.78 -14.76
C VAL A 274 -16.67 3.86 -14.31
N ASN A 275 -17.32 2.71 -14.14
CA ASN A 275 -18.73 2.62 -13.74
C ASN A 275 -19.64 3.50 -14.63
N GLY A 276 -19.37 3.50 -15.93
CA GLY A 276 -20.13 4.27 -16.93
C GLY A 276 -19.86 5.78 -16.95
N VAL A 277 -18.93 6.29 -16.13
CA VAL A 277 -18.57 7.72 -16.04
C VAL A 277 -17.17 7.94 -16.57
N LEU A 278 -16.96 9.01 -17.34
CA LEU A 278 -15.64 9.38 -17.87
C LEU A 278 -14.64 9.65 -16.73
N ALA A 279 -13.53 8.92 -16.71
CA ALA A 279 -12.54 8.95 -15.62
C ALA A 279 -11.11 9.28 -16.09
N GLY A 280 -10.84 9.20 -17.40
CA GLY A 280 -9.54 9.54 -17.98
C GLY A 280 -9.67 9.88 -19.46
N VAL A 281 -8.88 10.85 -19.91
CA VAL A 281 -8.86 11.32 -21.30
C VAL A 281 -7.41 11.57 -21.73
N SER A 282 -7.06 11.11 -22.92
CA SER A 282 -5.85 11.49 -23.62
C SER A 282 -6.20 11.81 -25.07
N THR A 283 -6.00 13.06 -25.47
CA THR A 283 -6.24 13.55 -26.82
C THR A 283 -4.92 13.98 -27.44
N GLY A 284 -4.35 13.12 -28.28
CA GLY A 284 -3.08 13.36 -28.96
C GLY A 284 -3.02 12.61 -30.28
N GLN A 285 -2.77 13.31 -31.38
CA GLN A 285 -2.68 12.70 -32.71
C GLN A 285 -1.28 12.18 -33.04
N ASP A 286 -0.27 12.66 -32.31
CA ASP A 286 1.10 12.20 -32.44
C ASP A 286 1.25 10.77 -31.90
N ALA A 287 2.09 9.98 -32.57
CA ALA A 287 2.39 8.60 -32.17
C ALA A 287 1.13 7.71 -31.98
N PRO A 288 0.22 7.58 -32.97
CA PRO A 288 -0.99 6.75 -32.82
C PRO A 288 -0.65 5.26 -32.67
N LEU A 289 -1.63 4.45 -32.29
CA LEU A 289 -1.47 2.99 -32.26
C LEU A 289 -1.08 2.45 -33.64
N ALA A 290 -0.24 1.43 -33.63
CA ALA A 290 0.33 0.74 -34.79
C ALA A 290 0.27 -0.78 -34.61
N ILE A 291 -0.84 -1.29 -34.05
CA ILE A 291 -1.03 -2.72 -33.76
C ILE A 291 -0.90 -3.55 -35.04
N LYS A 292 -0.21 -4.70 -34.97
CA LYS A 292 -0.07 -5.61 -36.13
C LYS A 292 -1.10 -6.74 -36.05
N THR A 293 -1.33 -7.36 -37.19
CA THR A 293 -2.06 -8.63 -37.27
C THR A 293 -1.07 -9.74 -37.62
N PRO A 294 -1.19 -10.95 -37.04
CA PRO A 294 -2.14 -11.33 -36.01
C PRO A 294 -1.83 -10.70 -34.64
N ALA A 295 -2.88 -10.43 -33.86
CA ALA A 295 -2.78 -10.00 -32.48
C ALA A 295 -2.70 -11.20 -31.51
N ARG A 296 -2.41 -10.90 -30.25
CA ARG A 296 -2.29 -11.87 -29.14
C ARG A 296 -3.12 -11.38 -27.95
N LEU A 297 -3.57 -12.26 -27.06
CA LEU A 297 -4.42 -11.90 -25.90
C LEU A 297 -4.10 -12.72 -24.64
N TRP A 298 -4.08 -12.04 -23.49
CA TRP A 298 -4.09 -12.64 -22.15
C TRP A 298 -5.03 -11.85 -21.22
N ILE A 299 -5.67 -12.55 -20.30
CA ILE A 299 -6.48 -11.98 -19.21
C ILE A 299 -5.82 -12.36 -17.88
N GLY A 300 -5.71 -11.40 -16.96
CA GLY A 300 -4.96 -11.53 -15.70
C GLY A 300 -3.44 -11.46 -15.86
N GLY A 301 -2.93 -11.05 -17.04
CA GLY A 301 -1.50 -11.01 -17.34
C GLY A 301 -1.15 -10.53 -18.75
N TRP A 302 0.13 -10.65 -19.10
CA TRP A 302 0.66 -10.34 -20.43
C TRP A 302 1.82 -11.28 -20.77
N TYR A 303 1.83 -11.91 -21.96
CA TYR A 303 2.85 -12.90 -22.38
C TYR A 303 3.16 -13.97 -21.32
N HIS A 304 2.13 -14.66 -20.83
CA HIS A 304 2.23 -15.70 -19.80
C HIS A 304 2.79 -15.25 -18.44
N ASN A 305 3.05 -13.95 -18.25
CA ASN A 305 3.29 -13.37 -16.93
C ASN A 305 1.96 -12.91 -16.34
N TYR A 306 1.40 -13.73 -15.45
CA TYR A 306 0.13 -13.48 -14.79
C TYR A 306 0.35 -12.87 -13.40
N ASN A 307 0.16 -11.55 -13.32
CA ASN A 307 0.45 -10.73 -12.14
C ASN A 307 -0.79 -10.10 -11.51
N PHE A 308 -1.98 -10.25 -12.11
CA PHE A 308 -3.21 -9.79 -11.50
C PHE A 308 -3.62 -10.71 -10.35
N VAL A 309 -4.01 -10.12 -9.22
CA VAL A 309 -4.53 -10.84 -8.06
C VAL A 309 -5.87 -10.24 -7.66
N GLY A 310 -6.93 -11.04 -7.74
CA GLY A 310 -8.31 -10.61 -7.53
C GLY A 310 -9.28 -11.36 -8.43
N GLU A 311 -10.43 -10.77 -8.72
CA GLU A 311 -11.48 -11.39 -9.53
C GLU A 311 -11.76 -10.59 -10.80
N ILE A 312 -12.10 -11.27 -11.89
CA ILE A 312 -12.47 -10.68 -13.18
C ILE A 312 -13.75 -11.34 -13.68
N ASP A 313 -14.64 -10.53 -14.23
CA ASP A 313 -15.91 -10.91 -14.85
C ASP A 313 -16.12 -10.12 -16.15
N GLU A 314 -16.94 -10.63 -17.07
CA GLU A 314 -17.43 -9.93 -18.26
C GLU A 314 -16.36 -9.19 -19.08
N VAL A 315 -15.37 -9.92 -19.59
CA VAL A 315 -14.30 -9.33 -20.41
C VAL A 315 -14.75 -9.21 -21.86
N ARG A 316 -14.55 -8.05 -22.50
CA ARG A 316 -14.96 -7.85 -23.89
C ARG A 316 -13.93 -7.06 -24.71
N VAL A 317 -13.84 -7.41 -25.99
CA VAL A 317 -13.09 -6.66 -27.02
C VAL A 317 -14.03 -6.35 -28.19
N SER A 318 -14.11 -5.07 -28.57
CA SER A 318 -14.96 -4.58 -29.66
C SER A 318 -14.16 -3.84 -30.74
N LYS A 319 -14.56 -3.96 -32.01
CA LYS A 319 -13.96 -3.26 -33.16
C LYS A 319 -14.43 -1.81 -33.36
N VAL A 320 -15.15 -1.26 -32.39
CA VAL A 320 -15.72 0.09 -32.43
C VAL A 320 -15.35 0.83 -31.15
N ALA A 321 -15.14 2.15 -31.23
CA ALA A 321 -15.08 3.00 -30.07
C ALA A 321 -16.51 3.22 -29.55
N ARG A 322 -16.84 2.63 -28.40
CA ARG A 322 -18.17 2.76 -27.78
C ARG A 322 -18.40 4.20 -27.31
N SER A 323 -19.64 4.66 -27.37
CA SER A 323 -20.02 6.01 -26.93
C SER A 323 -20.13 6.10 -25.40
N ALA A 324 -20.15 7.33 -24.87
CA ALA A 324 -20.42 7.55 -23.45
C ALA A 324 -21.81 7.00 -23.03
N ASP A 325 -22.81 7.10 -23.91
CA ASP A 325 -24.14 6.54 -23.66
C ASP A 325 -24.11 5.01 -23.57
N TRP A 326 -23.27 4.35 -24.40
CA TRP A 326 -23.06 2.90 -24.33
C TRP A 326 -22.41 2.49 -23.01
N ALA A 327 -21.30 3.17 -22.63
CA ALA A 327 -20.58 2.89 -21.39
C ALA A 327 -21.48 3.03 -20.15
N ARG A 328 -22.32 4.07 -20.13
CA ARG A 328 -23.31 4.27 -19.07
C ARG A 328 -24.37 3.19 -19.08
N LEU A 329 -24.90 2.84 -20.25
CA LEU A 329 -25.96 1.85 -20.38
C LEU A 329 -25.50 0.46 -19.94
N GLU A 330 -24.28 0.05 -20.29
CA GLU A 330 -23.71 -1.23 -19.81
C GLU A 330 -23.59 -1.27 -18.31
N TYR A 331 -23.00 -0.24 -17.69
CA TYR A 331 -22.91 -0.20 -16.24
C TYR A 331 -24.29 -0.26 -15.57
N GLU A 332 -25.24 0.57 -16.03
CA GLU A 332 -26.60 0.61 -15.46
C GLU A 332 -27.40 -0.68 -15.70
N ASN A 333 -27.05 -1.47 -16.72
CA ASN A 333 -27.67 -2.76 -16.99
C ASN A 333 -27.05 -3.90 -16.17
N GLN A 334 -25.72 -3.90 -16.06
CA GLN A 334 -24.95 -5.02 -15.54
C GLN A 334 -24.76 -4.95 -14.03
N LYS A 335 -24.70 -3.76 -13.43
CA LYS A 335 -24.47 -3.61 -11.99
C LYS A 335 -25.55 -4.34 -11.16
N PRO A 336 -25.22 -4.78 -9.93
CA PRO A 336 -26.23 -5.23 -8.98
C PRO A 336 -27.27 -4.11 -8.75
N GLN A 337 -28.53 -4.49 -8.53
CA GLN A 337 -29.63 -3.53 -8.32
C GLN A 337 -29.83 -2.57 -9.51
N GLN A 338 -29.59 -3.05 -10.73
CA GLN A 338 -29.81 -2.34 -11.99
C GLN A 338 -31.19 -1.68 -12.06
N THR A 339 -31.25 -0.50 -12.70
CA THR A 339 -32.50 0.27 -12.84
C THR A 339 -33.05 0.28 -14.27
N LEU A 340 -32.31 -0.25 -15.24
CA LEU A 340 -32.63 -0.22 -16.66
C LEU A 340 -33.77 -1.16 -17.07
N VAL A 341 -33.76 -2.42 -16.64
CA VAL A 341 -34.70 -3.45 -17.09
C VAL A 341 -35.73 -3.72 -16.01
N GLY A 342 -37.00 -3.70 -16.38
CA GLY A 342 -38.14 -4.02 -15.54
C GLY A 342 -38.30 -5.50 -15.20
N LEU A 343 -39.17 -5.77 -14.23
CA LEU A 343 -39.77 -7.09 -14.01
C LEU A 343 -40.74 -7.47 -15.13
N VAL A 344 -41.08 -8.77 -15.22
CA VAL A 344 -42.23 -9.20 -16.03
C VAL A 344 -43.49 -8.59 -15.42
N VAL A 345 -44.18 -7.73 -16.18
CA VAL A 345 -45.33 -6.97 -15.69
C VAL A 345 -46.41 -7.92 -15.19
N GLN A 346 -46.69 -7.85 -13.89
CA GLN A 346 -47.73 -8.67 -13.27
C GLN A 346 -49.12 -8.10 -13.59
N PRO A 347 -50.14 -8.94 -13.78
CA PRO A 347 -51.51 -8.48 -14.01
C PRO A 347 -52.08 -7.76 -12.77
N GLY A 348 -53.11 -6.94 -13.00
CA GLY A 348 -53.81 -6.20 -11.94
C GLY A 348 -53.31 -4.76 -11.76
N ASN A 349 -53.82 -4.07 -10.72
CA ASN A 349 -53.54 -2.66 -10.44
C ASN A 349 -53.25 -2.37 -8.95
N ALA A 350 -53.14 -3.41 -8.12
CA ALA A 350 -52.90 -3.28 -6.70
C ALA A 350 -51.51 -2.66 -6.43
N PHE A 351 -51.45 -1.69 -5.52
CA PHE A 351 -50.22 -1.05 -5.06
C PHE A 351 -50.26 -0.89 -3.55
N GLY A 352 -49.32 -1.49 -2.84
CA GLY A 352 -49.27 -1.44 -1.39
C GLY A 352 -48.09 -2.20 -0.80
N VAL A 353 -47.91 -2.06 0.52
CA VAL A 353 -46.90 -2.74 1.32
C VAL A 353 -47.59 -3.37 2.54
N SER A 354 -47.00 -4.43 3.11
CA SER A 354 -47.57 -5.12 4.28
C SER A 354 -47.69 -4.21 5.50
N ASP A 355 -46.71 -3.31 5.69
CA ASP A 355 -46.61 -2.43 6.86
C ASP A 355 -46.07 -1.06 6.44
N GLU A 356 -46.67 0.01 6.98
CA GLU A 356 -46.20 1.39 6.78
C GLU A 356 -45.30 1.87 7.92
N LYS A 357 -45.18 1.08 8.99
CA LYS A 357 -44.27 1.34 10.11
C LYS A 357 -43.79 0.02 10.72
N ILE A 358 -42.49 -0.10 10.92
CA ILE A 358 -41.88 -1.24 11.60
C ILE A 358 -40.95 -0.78 12.71
N ILE A 359 -40.88 -1.57 13.78
CA ILE A 359 -39.92 -1.42 14.87
C ILE A 359 -39.10 -2.70 14.89
N VAL A 360 -37.80 -2.59 14.60
CA VAL A 360 -36.90 -3.75 14.51
C VAL A 360 -35.85 -3.60 15.60
N PRO A 361 -35.80 -4.50 16.59
CA PRO A 361 -34.67 -4.55 17.51
C PRO A 361 -33.38 -4.76 16.72
N GLU A 362 -32.29 -4.10 17.11
CA GLU A 362 -31.01 -4.35 16.47
C GLU A 362 -30.58 -5.81 16.52
N GLY A 363 -29.84 -6.25 15.50
CA GLY A 363 -29.46 -7.65 15.30
C GLY A 363 -30.59 -8.54 14.80
N GLN A 364 -31.84 -8.05 14.75
CA GLN A 364 -32.97 -8.77 14.16
C GLN A 364 -33.27 -8.29 12.74
N SER A 365 -34.18 -9.01 12.07
CA SER A 365 -34.68 -8.65 10.75
C SER A 365 -36.19 -8.63 10.72
N PHE A 366 -36.74 -7.87 9.78
CA PHE A 366 -38.17 -7.82 9.49
C PHE A 366 -38.38 -7.90 7.98
N THR A 367 -39.30 -8.75 7.55
CA THR A 367 -39.61 -8.95 6.13
C THR A 367 -40.87 -8.19 5.76
N LEU A 368 -40.73 -7.28 4.80
CA LEU A 368 -41.81 -6.53 4.17
C LEU A 368 -42.18 -7.20 2.85
N THR A 369 -43.47 -7.24 2.54
CA THR A 369 -43.97 -7.66 1.23
C THR A 369 -44.69 -6.49 0.56
N ALA A 370 -44.65 -6.47 -0.78
CA ALA A 370 -45.26 -5.45 -1.59
C ALA A 370 -46.15 -6.03 -2.69
N GLN A 371 -47.13 -5.24 -3.12
CA GLN A 371 -47.95 -5.49 -4.29
C GLN A 371 -47.75 -4.33 -5.28
N ALA A 372 -47.57 -4.65 -6.55
CA ALA A 372 -47.36 -3.67 -7.61
C ALA A 372 -47.86 -4.19 -8.97
N GLY A 373 -49.10 -4.67 -9.04
CA GLY A 373 -49.71 -5.15 -10.28
C GLY A 373 -49.74 -4.03 -11.32
N GLY A 374 -49.29 -4.30 -12.54
CA GLY A 374 -49.15 -3.35 -13.65
C GLY A 374 -47.85 -2.53 -13.65
N ALA A 375 -46.98 -2.70 -12.65
CA ALA A 375 -45.72 -1.97 -12.60
C ALA A 375 -44.73 -2.48 -13.63
N GLN A 376 -44.06 -1.56 -14.31
CA GLN A 376 -42.98 -1.77 -15.27
C GLN A 376 -41.63 -1.96 -14.56
N LYS A 377 -41.46 -1.42 -13.35
CA LYS A 377 -40.24 -1.55 -12.53
C LYS A 377 -40.53 -1.23 -11.08
N ILE A 378 -39.81 -1.89 -10.16
CA ILE A 378 -39.98 -1.67 -8.72
C ILE A 378 -38.63 -1.55 -8.01
N TYR A 379 -38.61 -0.74 -6.94
CA TYR A 379 -37.44 -0.48 -6.10
C TYR A 379 -37.81 -0.44 -4.64
N TRP A 380 -36.84 -0.83 -3.82
CA TRP A 380 -36.76 -0.49 -2.41
C TRP A 380 -35.62 0.51 -2.23
N VAL A 381 -35.92 1.68 -1.67
CA VAL A 381 -34.95 2.76 -1.44
C VAL A 381 -34.87 3.03 0.05
N LEU A 382 -33.72 2.79 0.66
CA LEU A 382 -33.49 3.09 2.06
C LEU A 382 -32.95 4.53 2.20
N LYS A 383 -33.65 5.33 3.00
CA LYS A 383 -33.28 6.71 3.32
C LYS A 383 -32.79 6.78 4.76
N ARG A 384 -31.51 7.10 4.96
CA ARG A 384 -30.88 7.19 6.29
C ARG A 384 -29.77 8.25 6.27
N GLY A 385 -29.75 9.14 7.28
CA GLY A 385 -28.69 10.13 7.44
C GLY A 385 -28.55 11.12 6.26
N GLY A 386 -29.64 11.43 5.56
CA GLY A 386 -29.63 12.29 4.37
C GLY A 386 -29.17 11.62 3.08
N ARG A 387 -28.89 10.31 3.12
CA ARG A 387 -28.54 9.49 1.95
C ARG A 387 -29.72 8.64 1.52
N GLU A 388 -29.85 8.41 0.21
CA GLU A 388 -30.82 7.49 -0.38
C GLU A 388 -30.08 6.40 -1.14
N ASP A 389 -30.28 5.15 -0.74
CA ASP A 389 -29.63 3.99 -1.33
C ASP A 389 -30.71 3.05 -1.90
N VAL A 390 -30.59 2.68 -3.18
CA VAL A 390 -31.40 1.57 -3.73
C VAL A 390 -30.88 0.30 -3.09
N VAL A 391 -31.74 -0.43 -2.36
CA VAL A 391 -31.33 -1.63 -1.60
C VAL A 391 -31.84 -2.93 -2.24
N ALA A 392 -32.84 -2.84 -3.10
CA ALA A 392 -33.33 -3.95 -3.91
C ALA A 392 -34.11 -3.43 -5.12
N THR A 393 -33.99 -4.12 -6.25
CA THR A 393 -34.80 -3.89 -7.46
C THR A 393 -35.47 -5.19 -7.86
N ASP A 394 -36.68 -5.10 -8.42
CA ASP A 394 -37.41 -6.28 -8.94
C ASP A 394 -37.65 -7.37 -7.88
N ARG A 395 -37.77 -6.97 -6.61
CA ARG A 395 -38.15 -7.82 -5.48
C ARG A 395 -39.48 -7.33 -4.92
N LEU A 396 -40.46 -8.23 -4.79
CA LEU A 396 -41.71 -7.94 -4.07
C LEU A 396 -41.55 -8.19 -2.57
N VAL A 397 -40.48 -8.84 -2.16
CA VAL A 397 -40.13 -9.09 -0.77
C VAL A 397 -38.80 -8.43 -0.44
N PHE A 398 -38.75 -7.67 0.65
CA PHE A 398 -37.52 -7.09 1.17
C PHE A 398 -37.38 -7.38 2.66
N THR A 399 -36.25 -7.96 3.04
CA THR A 399 -35.91 -8.19 4.45
C THR A 399 -34.97 -7.09 4.92
N PHE A 400 -35.48 -6.21 5.77
CA PHE A 400 -34.66 -5.23 6.46
C PHE A 400 -33.95 -5.90 7.64
N ALA A 401 -32.63 -6.01 7.58
CA ALA A 401 -31.81 -6.45 8.70
C ALA A 401 -31.30 -5.23 9.48
N ALA A 402 -31.70 -5.11 10.74
CA ALA A 402 -31.22 -4.05 11.61
C ALA A 402 -29.78 -4.37 12.06
N GLY A 403 -28.82 -3.62 11.52
CA GLY A 403 -27.45 -3.63 12.05
C GLY A 403 -27.37 -3.06 13.47
N ARG A 404 -26.17 -3.10 14.06
CA ARG A 404 -25.90 -2.44 15.35
C ARG A 404 -26.12 -0.94 15.24
N VAL A 405 -26.67 -0.35 16.31
CA VAL A 405 -26.91 1.10 16.41
C VAL A 405 -26.51 1.62 17.80
N THR A 406 -26.21 2.91 17.87
CA THR A 406 -26.00 3.64 19.12
C THR A 406 -27.22 4.51 19.36
N GLY A 407 -27.97 4.23 20.42
CA GLY A 407 -29.29 4.78 20.62
C GLY A 407 -30.31 4.28 19.59
N ASP A 408 -31.58 4.59 19.85
CA ASP A 408 -32.64 4.38 18.88
C ASP A 408 -32.38 5.22 17.62
N THR A 409 -32.42 4.58 16.46
CA THR A 409 -32.28 5.29 15.17
C THR A 409 -33.54 5.14 14.34
N SER A 410 -33.76 6.12 13.46
CA SER A 410 -34.85 6.09 12.51
C SER A 410 -34.32 6.09 11.08
N ALA A 411 -35.01 5.37 10.20
CA ALA A 411 -34.80 5.38 8.77
C ALA A 411 -36.16 5.33 8.07
N THR A 412 -36.19 5.67 6.79
CA THR A 412 -37.39 5.48 5.96
C THR A 412 -37.03 4.53 4.83
N LEU A 413 -37.74 3.42 4.72
CA LEU A 413 -37.67 2.59 3.52
C LEU A 413 -38.81 3.00 2.60
N GLN A 414 -38.52 3.32 1.35
CA GLN A 414 -39.51 3.70 0.36
C GLN A 414 -39.64 2.57 -0.67
N PHE A 415 -40.85 2.04 -0.82
CA PHE A 415 -41.20 1.19 -1.96
C PHE A 415 -41.66 2.08 -3.11
N LYS A 416 -41.02 1.97 -4.27
CA LYS A 416 -41.30 2.78 -5.47
C LYS A 416 -41.64 1.86 -6.63
N ALA A 417 -42.71 2.14 -7.35
CA ALA A 417 -43.13 1.40 -8.53
C ALA A 417 -43.39 2.35 -9.71
N ILE A 418 -42.84 2.03 -10.87
CA ILE A 418 -43.01 2.76 -12.12
C ILE A 418 -44.12 2.10 -12.92
N TYR A 419 -45.07 2.90 -13.38
CA TYR A 419 -46.20 2.53 -14.22
C TYR A 419 -46.19 3.35 -15.51
N ALA A 420 -46.92 2.90 -16.53
CA ALA A 420 -47.04 3.63 -17.80
C ALA A 420 -47.51 5.09 -17.62
N ASP A 421 -48.35 5.37 -16.62
CA ASP A 421 -48.96 6.67 -16.34
C ASP A 421 -48.22 7.50 -15.26
N GLY A 422 -47.20 6.95 -14.61
CA GLY A 422 -46.45 7.67 -13.59
C GLY A 422 -45.68 6.79 -12.61
N VAL A 423 -45.27 7.37 -11.49
CA VAL A 423 -44.55 6.68 -10.41
C VAL A 423 -45.40 6.72 -9.15
N LYS A 424 -45.55 5.59 -8.48
CA LYS A 424 -46.18 5.49 -7.15
C LYS A 424 -45.13 5.14 -6.11
N SER A 425 -45.26 5.69 -4.91
CA SER A 425 -44.38 5.35 -3.79
C SER A 425 -45.15 5.22 -2.48
N LYS A 426 -44.59 4.41 -1.56
CA LYS A 426 -45.03 4.26 -0.18
C LYS A 426 -43.81 4.32 0.72
N ASP A 427 -43.88 5.18 1.74
CA ASP A 427 -42.85 5.29 2.75
C ASP A 427 -43.21 4.38 3.93
N ILE A 428 -42.23 3.62 4.39
CA ILE A 428 -42.28 2.76 5.58
C ILE A 428 -41.35 3.38 6.61
N ALA A 429 -41.91 3.83 7.73
CA ALA A 429 -41.13 4.34 8.85
C ALA A 429 -40.46 3.18 9.59
N ILE A 430 -39.12 3.19 9.66
CA ILE A 430 -38.34 2.19 10.38
C ILE A 430 -37.79 2.82 11.66
N THR A 431 -38.08 2.22 12.80
CA THR A 431 -37.36 2.48 14.04
C THR A 431 -36.48 1.29 14.38
N VAL A 432 -35.17 1.49 14.43
CA VAL A 432 -34.24 0.50 14.98
C VAL A 432 -34.06 0.78 16.46
N LYS A 433 -34.42 -0.19 17.31
CA LYS A 433 -34.26 -0.08 18.76
C LYS A 433 -32.90 -0.60 19.19
N GLU A 434 -32.15 0.20 19.95
CA GLU A 434 -30.95 -0.29 20.63
C GLU A 434 -31.39 -1.32 21.69
N ALA A 435 -30.80 -2.50 21.66
CA ALA A 435 -31.10 -3.62 22.56
C ALA A 435 -29.84 -4.18 23.24
N ILE A 436 -28.67 -3.79 22.74
CA ILE A 436 -27.31 -4.17 23.10
C ILE A 436 -26.58 -2.86 23.39
N PRO A 437 -26.21 -2.57 24.64
CA PRO A 437 -25.54 -1.32 24.98
C PRO A 437 -24.14 -1.27 24.37
N ASP A 438 -23.70 -0.08 23.96
CA ASP A 438 -22.30 0.16 23.58
C ASP A 438 -21.34 0.09 24.80
N PRO A 439 -20.04 -0.16 24.58
CA PRO A 439 -19.07 -0.25 25.67
C PRO A 439 -18.97 1.04 26.51
N VAL A 440 -19.21 0.93 27.81
CA VAL A 440 -18.99 2.03 28.78
C VAL A 440 -17.78 1.70 29.63
N PHE A 441 -16.68 2.42 29.40
CA PHE A 441 -15.42 2.13 30.05
C PHE A 441 -14.59 3.38 30.36
N THR A 442 -13.63 3.21 31.25
CA THR A 442 -12.53 4.15 31.51
C THR A 442 -11.19 3.47 31.22
N LEU A 443 -10.13 4.24 31.02
CA LEU A 443 -8.77 3.69 30.92
C LEU A 443 -8.03 3.81 32.25
N GLU A 444 -7.63 2.67 32.80
CA GLU A 444 -6.71 2.60 33.93
C GLU A 444 -5.27 2.66 33.41
N ALA A 445 -4.55 3.71 33.79
CA ALA A 445 -3.15 3.91 33.49
C ALA A 445 -2.48 4.70 34.64
N PRO A 446 -1.17 4.53 34.88
CA PRO A 446 -0.46 5.37 35.83
C PRO A 446 -0.39 6.82 35.33
N ARG A 447 -0.45 7.79 36.26
CA ARG A 447 -0.32 9.22 35.92
C ARG A 447 1.09 9.62 35.49
N GLU A 448 2.10 8.90 35.98
CA GLU A 448 3.51 9.14 35.71
C GLU A 448 4.22 7.85 35.31
N TRP A 449 5.25 7.97 34.47
CA TRP A 449 6.05 6.85 34.02
C TRP A 449 7.51 7.25 33.78
N ASP A 450 8.46 6.41 34.23
CA ASP A 450 9.89 6.61 34.00
C ASP A 450 10.34 6.24 32.56
N GLY A 451 9.44 5.68 31.76
CA GLY A 451 9.73 5.27 30.39
C GLY A 451 10.58 3.99 30.27
N ARG A 452 10.81 3.24 31.36
CA ARG A 452 11.69 2.06 31.41
C ARG A 452 11.05 0.84 32.07
N ARG A 453 10.37 1.03 33.20
CA ARG A 453 9.61 -0.04 33.86
C ARG A 453 8.37 -0.33 33.04
N TRP A 454 8.04 -1.59 32.81
CA TRP A 454 6.83 -1.90 32.05
C TRP A 454 5.60 -1.45 32.83
N ILE A 455 4.64 -0.88 32.11
CA ILE A 455 3.33 -0.49 32.65
C ILE A 455 2.23 -1.05 31.78
N GLU A 456 1.07 -1.28 32.38
CA GLU A 456 -0.12 -1.76 31.68
C GLU A 456 -1.15 -0.63 31.61
N VAL A 457 -1.84 -0.54 30.47
CA VAL A 457 -3.03 0.28 30.29
C VAL A 457 -4.20 -0.65 30.03
N VAL A 458 -5.20 -0.60 30.91
CA VAL A 458 -6.29 -1.57 30.95
C VAL A 458 -7.64 -0.84 30.83
N PRO A 459 -8.51 -1.21 29.88
CA PRO A 459 -9.87 -0.70 29.84
C PRO A 459 -10.72 -1.34 30.94
N GLN A 460 -11.34 -0.50 31.78
CA GLN A 460 -12.25 -0.89 32.84
C GLN A 460 -13.69 -0.77 32.33
N ILE A 461 -14.25 -1.88 31.83
CA ILE A 461 -15.54 -1.92 31.13
C ILE A 461 -16.66 -2.23 32.11
N SER A 462 -17.40 -1.18 32.49
CA SER A 462 -18.43 -1.24 33.54
C SER A 462 -19.67 -2.06 33.17
N ASN A 463 -20.01 -2.17 31.88
CA ASN A 463 -21.22 -2.83 31.39
C ASN A 463 -20.97 -4.13 30.61
N LEU A 464 -19.79 -4.77 30.79
CA LEU A 464 -19.41 -5.97 30.03
C LEU A 464 -20.39 -7.14 30.21
N ASP A 465 -20.87 -7.38 31.42
CA ASP A 465 -21.82 -8.49 31.68
C ASP A 465 -23.19 -8.24 31.04
N ALA A 466 -23.63 -6.98 30.96
CA ALA A 466 -24.85 -6.62 30.25
C ALA A 466 -24.72 -6.88 28.73
N MET A 467 -23.55 -6.59 28.14
CA MET A 467 -23.27 -6.91 26.74
C MET A 467 -23.18 -8.43 26.50
N ARG A 468 -22.52 -9.18 27.40
CA ARG A 468 -22.44 -10.66 27.32
C ARG A 468 -23.81 -11.32 27.37
N ALA A 469 -24.70 -10.84 28.24
CA ALA A 469 -26.07 -11.34 28.33
C ALA A 469 -26.88 -11.15 27.02
N LYS A 470 -26.43 -10.27 26.12
CA LYS A 470 -27.01 -10.01 24.81
C LYS A 470 -26.21 -10.62 23.65
N GLY A 471 -25.19 -11.45 23.94
CA GLY A 471 -24.35 -12.08 22.93
C GLY A 471 -23.28 -11.17 22.32
N ALA A 472 -23.03 -9.98 22.88
CA ALA A 472 -22.07 -8.99 22.36
C ALA A 472 -20.86 -8.81 23.29
N GLY A 473 -20.39 -9.91 23.89
CA GLY A 473 -19.25 -9.90 24.82
C GLY A 473 -17.87 -9.86 24.16
N GLU A 474 -17.80 -10.10 22.85
CA GLU A 474 -16.57 -10.00 22.07
C GLU A 474 -16.30 -8.53 21.72
N LEU A 475 -15.11 -8.06 22.05
CA LEU A 475 -14.73 -6.66 21.90
C LEU A 475 -13.49 -6.53 21.03
N LYS A 476 -13.58 -5.69 20.00
CA LYS A 476 -12.43 -5.26 19.22
C LYS A 476 -11.86 -4.00 19.85
N THR A 477 -10.57 -4.02 20.17
CA THR A 477 -9.85 -2.87 20.74
C THR A 477 -8.74 -2.42 19.80
N GLU A 478 -8.74 -1.14 19.45
CA GLU A 478 -7.67 -0.49 18.70
C GLU A 478 -6.92 0.47 19.63
N TRP A 479 -5.59 0.45 19.59
CA TRP A 479 -4.73 1.20 20.51
C TRP A 479 -3.85 2.22 19.78
N SER A 480 -3.79 3.45 20.30
CA SER A 480 -2.81 4.46 19.88
C SER A 480 -2.06 5.03 21.09
N ALA A 481 -0.82 5.46 20.86
CA ALA A 481 0.02 6.09 21.87
C ALA A 481 0.91 7.13 21.18
N GLY A 482 0.88 8.37 21.64
CA GLY A 482 1.63 9.48 21.04
C GLY A 482 1.68 10.71 21.95
N PRO A 483 2.39 11.78 21.59
CA PRO A 483 3.02 12.03 20.28
C PRO A 483 4.36 11.32 20.10
N PHE A 484 4.86 10.71 21.16
CA PHE A 484 6.04 9.86 21.31
C PHE A 484 6.22 8.60 20.46
N ALA A 485 7.44 8.21 20.08
CA ALA A 485 7.71 6.79 19.87
C ALA A 485 7.72 6.02 21.21
N VAL A 486 7.00 4.89 21.25
CA VAL A 486 6.90 4.01 22.42
C VAL A 486 6.98 2.55 21.97
N ILE A 487 7.87 1.77 22.60
CA ILE A 487 7.89 0.31 22.45
C ILE A 487 6.69 -0.24 23.21
N LYS A 488 5.78 -0.89 22.50
CA LYS A 488 4.51 -1.38 23.05
C LYS A 488 4.19 -2.79 22.56
N GLU A 489 3.36 -3.48 23.32
CA GLU A 489 2.80 -4.80 22.97
C GLU A 489 1.30 -4.77 23.25
N ILE A 490 0.51 -5.24 22.27
CA ILE A 490 -0.93 -5.42 22.45
C ILE A 490 -1.14 -6.86 22.94
N ALA A 491 -1.69 -7.00 24.14
CA ALA A 491 -2.05 -8.27 24.74
C ALA A 491 -3.58 -8.37 24.88
N PRO A 492 -4.16 -9.56 25.06
CA PRO A 492 -5.60 -9.70 25.27
C PRO A 492 -6.11 -8.79 26.40
N GLY A 493 -6.97 -7.84 26.06
CA GLY A 493 -7.60 -6.91 27.00
C GLY A 493 -6.71 -5.79 27.55
N LYS A 494 -5.47 -5.60 27.08
CA LYS A 494 -4.59 -4.54 27.60
C LYS A 494 -3.50 -4.11 26.62
N LEU A 495 -2.97 -2.90 26.84
CA LEU A 495 -1.75 -2.42 26.18
C LEU A 495 -0.60 -2.42 27.18
N ILE A 496 0.51 -3.06 26.82
CA ILE A 496 1.74 -3.04 27.61
C ILE A 496 2.68 -2.00 27.00
N LEU A 497 3.05 -0.98 27.77
CA LEU A 497 4.08 -0.01 27.38
C LEU A 497 5.40 -0.44 28.01
N LYS A 498 6.37 -0.77 27.16
CA LYS A 498 7.67 -1.33 27.59
C LYS A 498 8.73 -0.25 27.75
N ARG A 499 8.74 0.74 26.84
CA ARG A 499 9.75 1.80 26.85
C ARG A 499 9.29 3.04 26.10
N ALA A 500 9.42 4.21 26.70
CA ALA A 500 9.29 5.48 25.99
C ALA A 500 10.61 5.88 25.35
N GLN A 501 10.56 6.51 24.17
CA GLN A 501 11.73 7.04 23.49
C GLN A 501 11.88 8.55 23.63
N ASN A 502 10.89 9.24 24.22
CA ASN A 502 10.96 10.66 24.56
C ASN A 502 10.27 10.92 25.91
N SER A 503 10.54 12.09 26.50
CA SER A 503 9.85 12.61 27.68
C SER A 503 8.75 13.59 27.28
N GLY A 504 7.72 13.72 28.12
CA GLY A 504 6.59 14.61 27.87
C GLY A 504 5.25 13.95 28.20
N ASN A 505 4.15 14.54 27.73
CA ASN A 505 2.82 13.99 27.94
C ASN A 505 2.49 12.97 26.85
N LEU A 506 2.41 11.69 27.23
CA LEU A 506 1.94 10.62 26.37
C LEU A 506 0.42 10.49 26.52
N THR A 507 -0.31 10.59 25.41
CA THR A 507 -1.73 10.23 25.34
C THR A 507 -1.84 8.82 24.81
N VAL A 508 -2.44 7.93 25.60
CA VAL A 508 -2.82 6.58 25.18
C VAL A 508 -4.32 6.57 24.93
N ALA A 509 -4.74 6.10 23.77
CA ALA A 509 -6.16 5.93 23.45
C ALA A 509 -6.47 4.45 23.22
N ALA A 510 -7.63 4.02 23.72
CA ALA A 510 -8.26 2.77 23.35
C ALA A 510 -9.59 3.09 22.69
N THR A 511 -9.80 2.50 21.52
CA THR A 511 -11.06 2.55 20.80
C THR A 511 -11.67 1.15 20.84
N ILE A 512 -12.76 0.98 21.60
CA ILE A 512 -13.42 -0.30 21.81
C ILE A 512 -14.76 -0.33 21.07
N SER A 513 -15.01 -1.41 20.34
CA SER A 513 -16.30 -1.66 19.68
C SER A 513 -16.73 -3.11 19.91
N ASN A 514 -18.05 -3.32 19.97
CA ASN A 514 -18.71 -4.63 20.01
C ASN A 514 -19.58 -4.84 18.74
N GLY A 515 -19.18 -4.19 17.63
CA GLY A 515 -19.97 -4.08 16.40
C GLY A 515 -20.88 -2.85 16.33
N GLY A 516 -21.13 -2.14 17.44
CA GLY A 516 -21.78 -0.83 17.48
C GLY A 516 -20.83 0.33 17.20
N ALA A 517 -21.18 1.57 17.59
CA ALA A 517 -20.26 2.68 17.41
C ALA A 517 -19.00 2.48 18.25
N PRO A 518 -17.80 2.72 17.66
CA PRO A 518 -16.57 2.65 18.42
C PRO A 518 -16.53 3.75 19.48
N ILE A 519 -16.23 3.38 20.72
CA ILE A 519 -16.06 4.31 21.84
C ILE A 519 -14.57 4.47 22.12
N THR A 520 -14.09 5.71 22.06
CA THR A 520 -12.70 6.05 22.37
C THR A 520 -12.60 6.69 23.75
N GLN A 521 -11.69 6.17 24.56
CA GLN A 521 -11.26 6.81 25.81
C GLN A 521 -9.75 7.03 25.76
N THR A 522 -9.30 8.04 26.50
CA THR A 522 -7.87 8.39 26.57
C THR A 522 -7.38 8.44 28.00
N ALA A 523 -6.08 8.16 28.18
CA ALA A 523 -5.34 8.38 29.41
C ALA A 523 -4.08 9.18 29.10
N ALA A 524 -3.80 10.19 29.91
CA ALA A 524 -2.58 10.97 29.84
C ALA A 524 -1.56 10.45 30.86
N ILE A 525 -0.33 10.22 30.41
CA ILE A 525 0.79 9.73 31.22
C ILE A 525 1.93 10.73 31.09
N ALA A 526 2.35 11.32 32.20
CA ALA A 526 3.53 12.19 32.24
C ALA A 526 4.79 11.31 32.24
N VAL A 527 5.54 11.31 31.14
CA VAL A 527 6.75 10.51 30.96
C VAL A 527 7.98 11.34 31.29
N ARG A 528 8.85 10.80 32.15
CA ARG A 528 10.14 11.40 32.52
C ARG A 528 11.24 10.35 32.40
N GLU A 529 11.94 10.37 31.27
CA GLU A 529 13.04 9.44 31.06
C GLU A 529 14.22 9.73 32.00
N PRO A 530 14.99 8.69 32.38
CA PRO A 530 16.27 8.92 33.02
C PRO A 530 17.22 9.63 32.04
N LYS A 531 18.10 10.49 32.58
CA LYS A 531 19.13 11.18 31.76
C LYS A 531 20.04 10.20 31.00
N HIS A 532 20.31 9.05 31.61
CA HIS A 532 21.12 7.98 31.04
C HIS A 532 20.48 6.63 31.37
N ASP A 533 20.53 5.70 30.41
CA ASP A 533 20.19 4.30 30.65
C ASP A 533 21.33 3.61 31.40
N ALA A 534 20.99 2.69 32.31
CA ALA A 534 21.98 1.80 32.90
C ALA A 534 22.58 0.90 31.81
N TRP A 535 23.90 0.71 31.85
CA TRP A 535 24.58 -0.20 30.93
C TRP A 535 24.17 -1.64 31.18
N VAL A 536 23.68 -2.31 30.13
CA VAL A 536 23.31 -3.73 30.17
C VAL A 536 24.55 -4.57 29.87
N VAL A 537 24.95 -5.41 30.82
CA VAL A 537 26.12 -6.29 30.66
C VAL A 537 25.71 -7.56 29.92
N ARG A 538 26.46 -7.94 28.89
CA ARG A 538 26.26 -9.22 28.18
C ARG A 538 26.68 -10.38 29.09
N ALA A 539 25.85 -11.41 29.16
CA ALA A 539 26.27 -12.70 29.72
C ALA A 539 27.18 -13.44 28.73
N PRO A 540 28.32 -14.00 29.17
CA PRO A 540 29.17 -14.81 28.30
C PRO A 540 28.64 -16.23 28.12
N ASP A 541 28.98 -16.86 27.00
CA ASP A 541 28.67 -18.27 26.78
C ASP A 541 29.54 -19.19 27.67
N PRO A 542 29.07 -20.40 28.02
CA PRO A 542 29.82 -21.33 28.86
C PRO A 542 31.17 -21.79 28.28
N ASP A 543 31.32 -21.79 26.95
CA ASP A 543 32.56 -22.13 26.25
C ASP A 543 33.12 -20.94 25.43
N GLU A 544 32.84 -19.73 25.89
CA GLU A 544 33.26 -18.51 25.20
C GLU A 544 34.78 -18.31 25.22
N LYS A 545 35.42 -18.36 24.05
CA LYS A 545 36.86 -18.07 23.89
C LYS A 545 37.06 -16.88 22.94
N PRO A 546 38.13 -16.07 23.12
CA PRO A 546 38.47 -15.02 22.20
C PRO A 546 38.93 -15.59 20.85
N GLU A 547 38.74 -14.83 19.78
CA GLU A 547 39.18 -15.16 18.43
C GLU A 547 40.28 -14.21 17.93
N ASN A 548 41.11 -14.69 17.00
CA ASN A 548 42.14 -13.84 16.38
C ASN A 548 41.48 -12.66 15.66
N GLY A 549 42.02 -11.46 15.89
CA GLY A 549 41.50 -10.23 15.27
C GLY A 549 40.24 -9.65 15.93
N GLN A 550 39.73 -10.27 16.99
CA GLN A 550 38.46 -9.89 17.61
C GLN A 550 38.46 -8.46 18.18
N PHE A 551 37.31 -7.79 18.04
CA PHE A 551 37.04 -6.50 18.64
C PHE A 551 36.23 -6.64 19.94
N TYR A 552 36.63 -5.88 20.96
CA TYR A 552 35.89 -5.75 22.21
C TYR A 552 35.37 -4.34 22.38
N ALA A 553 34.05 -4.17 22.39
CA ALA A 553 33.43 -2.87 22.66
C ALA A 553 33.70 -2.44 24.11
N ARG A 554 34.08 -1.18 24.30
CA ARG A 554 34.22 -0.58 25.63
C ARG A 554 32.84 -0.22 26.22
N ASP A 555 32.69 -0.43 27.52
CA ASP A 555 31.48 -0.11 28.28
C ASP A 555 31.41 1.37 28.72
N ASP A 556 30.45 1.70 29.58
CA ASP A 556 30.27 3.03 30.17
C ASP A 556 31.37 3.41 31.18
N LYS A 557 32.19 2.44 31.60
CA LYS A 557 33.39 2.64 32.43
C LYS A 557 34.66 2.77 31.61
N ASN A 558 34.53 2.83 30.28
CA ASN A 558 35.63 2.95 29.33
C ASN A 558 36.55 1.71 29.32
N GLU A 559 35.99 0.51 29.50
CA GLU A 559 36.74 -0.76 29.46
C GLU A 559 36.04 -1.81 28.57
N GLY A 560 36.81 -2.58 27.82
CA GLY A 560 36.34 -3.81 27.19
C GLY A 560 36.39 -4.99 28.16
N THR A 561 35.49 -5.96 28.02
CA THR A 561 35.48 -7.17 28.86
C THR A 561 35.69 -8.40 28.01
N LEU A 562 36.84 -9.05 28.18
CA LEU A 562 37.19 -10.32 27.57
C LEU A 562 36.83 -11.47 28.50
N TYR A 563 36.14 -12.47 27.96
CA TYR A 563 35.84 -13.71 28.64
C TYR A 563 36.66 -14.86 28.03
N TYR A 564 37.13 -15.76 28.88
CA TYR A 564 37.79 -16.99 28.47
C TYR A 564 37.24 -18.13 29.33
N ASN A 565 36.19 -18.76 28.82
CA ASN A 565 35.43 -19.81 29.48
C ASN A 565 35.63 -21.13 28.73
N GLY A 566 35.46 -22.23 29.45
CA GLY A 566 35.40 -23.54 28.84
C GLY A 566 35.56 -24.66 29.85
N LYS A 567 35.80 -25.85 29.31
CA LYS A 567 35.99 -27.07 30.08
C LYS A 567 37.22 -27.81 29.58
N LEU A 568 38.08 -28.24 30.50
CA LEU A 568 39.26 -29.02 30.13
C LEU A 568 38.86 -30.45 29.77
N ALA A 569 39.53 -31.00 28.76
CA ALA A 569 39.42 -32.42 28.42
C ALA A 569 40.10 -33.32 29.48
N GLU A 570 41.17 -32.82 30.10
CA GLU A 570 41.95 -33.52 31.13
C GLU A 570 42.05 -32.63 32.38
N ALA A 571 42.08 -33.24 33.56
CA ALA A 571 42.22 -32.51 34.82
C ALA A 571 43.61 -31.82 34.89
N ALA A 572 43.63 -30.61 35.46
CA ALA A 572 44.85 -29.85 35.73
C ALA A 572 44.81 -29.27 37.14
N ASP A 573 45.98 -29.02 37.73
CA ASP A 573 46.08 -28.44 39.09
C ASP A 573 45.56 -27.00 39.10
N SER A 574 45.90 -26.24 38.07
CA SER A 574 45.37 -24.89 37.81
C SER A 574 45.32 -24.59 36.31
N VAL A 575 44.57 -23.56 35.92
CA VAL A 575 44.65 -22.92 34.60
C VAL A 575 45.13 -21.49 34.76
N PHE A 576 45.79 -20.96 33.73
CA PHE A 576 46.20 -19.56 33.70
C PHE A 576 45.77 -18.85 32.41
N LEU A 577 45.60 -17.54 32.51
CA LEU A 577 45.37 -16.64 31.39
C LEU A 577 46.36 -15.47 31.47
N ARG A 578 47.24 -15.36 30.47
CA ARG A 578 48.20 -14.26 30.34
C ARG A 578 47.69 -13.27 29.31
N LEU A 579 47.61 -12.00 29.70
CA LEU A 579 47.28 -10.89 28.81
C LEU A 579 48.53 -10.06 28.53
N TYR A 580 48.78 -9.83 27.26
CA TYR A 580 49.87 -9.00 26.75
C TYR A 580 49.31 -7.77 26.04
N ALA A 581 49.96 -6.62 26.20
CA ALA A 581 49.77 -5.43 25.38
C ALA A 581 51.01 -5.27 24.49
N GLY A 582 50.87 -5.51 23.18
CA GLY A 582 52.01 -5.79 22.32
C GLY A 582 52.75 -7.04 22.81
N ASP A 583 54.05 -6.91 23.04
CA ASP A 583 54.90 -7.99 23.55
C ASP A 583 55.05 -7.97 25.08
N GLU A 584 54.53 -6.93 25.75
CA GLU A 584 54.63 -6.77 27.20
C GLU A 584 53.54 -7.58 27.92
N LEU A 585 53.93 -8.47 28.83
CA LEU A 585 53.00 -9.17 29.72
C LEU A 585 52.46 -8.21 30.78
N ILE A 586 51.18 -7.86 30.69
CA ILE A 586 50.55 -6.89 31.59
C ILE A 586 49.71 -7.53 32.69
N LYS A 587 49.28 -8.79 32.53
CA LYS A 587 48.49 -9.50 33.53
C LYS A 587 48.61 -11.01 33.40
N THR A 588 48.63 -11.72 34.54
CA THR A 588 48.40 -13.18 34.61
C THR A 588 47.30 -13.44 35.63
N GLU A 589 46.28 -14.18 35.24
CA GLU A 589 45.20 -14.66 36.11
C GLU A 589 45.31 -16.17 36.25
N HIS A 590 44.99 -16.70 37.43
CA HIS A 590 44.93 -18.14 37.69
C HIS A 590 43.54 -18.53 38.19
N ALA A 591 43.09 -19.72 37.82
CA ALA A 591 41.86 -20.30 38.35
C ALA A 591 42.03 -21.81 38.54
N ASN A 592 41.35 -22.36 39.56
CA ASN A 592 41.28 -23.81 39.74
C ASN A 592 40.08 -24.34 38.97
N PRO A 593 40.25 -25.34 38.09
CA PRO A 593 39.11 -25.98 37.42
C PRO A 593 38.11 -26.54 38.43
N GLY A 594 36.82 -26.45 38.11
CA GLY A 594 35.74 -27.02 38.91
C GLY A 594 35.76 -28.55 38.92
N ALA A 595 34.88 -29.17 39.72
CA ALA A 595 34.75 -30.63 39.78
C ALA A 595 34.35 -31.27 38.44
N ASP A 596 33.77 -30.47 37.55
CA ASP A 596 33.44 -30.84 36.17
C ASP A 596 34.51 -30.42 35.16
N ASN A 597 35.70 -30.01 35.61
CA ASN A 597 36.79 -29.42 34.84
C ASN A 597 36.46 -28.07 34.15
N GLY A 598 35.38 -27.40 34.54
CA GLY A 598 35.03 -26.07 34.04
C GLY A 598 35.95 -24.97 34.57
N TYR A 599 36.22 -23.94 33.76
CA TYR A 599 36.96 -22.74 34.15
C TYR A 599 36.36 -21.49 33.50
N ALA A 600 36.59 -20.34 34.13
CA ALA A 600 36.14 -19.05 33.61
C ALA A 600 37.12 -17.94 34.01
N PHE A 601 37.51 -17.12 33.04
CA PHE A 601 38.29 -15.90 33.26
C PHE A 601 37.54 -14.69 32.73
N THR A 602 37.66 -13.58 33.45
CA THR A 602 37.20 -12.26 33.01
C THR A 602 38.36 -11.27 33.09
N VAL A 603 38.74 -10.67 31.97
CA VAL A 603 39.85 -9.71 31.90
C VAL A 603 39.39 -8.40 31.26
N LYS A 604 39.80 -7.28 31.86
CA LYS A 604 39.50 -5.94 31.37
C LYS A 604 40.54 -5.47 30.36
N LEU A 605 40.08 -4.87 29.26
CA LEU A 605 40.91 -4.30 28.21
C LEU A 605 40.73 -2.78 28.21
N LYS A 606 41.84 -2.03 28.16
CA LYS A 606 41.77 -0.58 27.98
C LYS A 606 41.62 -0.26 26.49
N PRO A 607 40.71 0.66 26.11
CA PRO A 607 40.65 1.14 24.75
C PRO A 607 41.90 1.97 24.42
N GLY A 608 42.34 1.91 23.16
CA GLY A 608 43.54 2.58 22.68
C GLY A 608 44.12 1.84 21.49
N LEU A 609 45.06 2.47 20.76
CA LEU A 609 45.80 1.85 19.67
C LEU A 609 46.79 0.78 20.21
N ILE A 610 46.25 -0.26 20.82
CA ILE A 610 46.93 -1.36 21.49
C ILE A 610 46.45 -2.67 20.87
N LYS A 611 47.39 -3.50 20.41
CA LYS A 611 47.10 -4.89 20.02
C LYS A 611 47.34 -5.80 21.22
N TYR A 612 46.30 -6.46 21.69
CA TYR A 612 46.39 -7.41 22.78
C TYR A 612 46.66 -8.83 22.25
N LYS A 613 47.40 -9.61 23.04
CA LYS A 613 47.56 -11.06 22.88
C LYS A 613 47.16 -11.74 24.17
N VAL A 614 46.47 -12.88 24.06
CA VAL A 614 46.06 -13.72 25.19
C VAL A 614 46.65 -15.10 25.03
N GLU A 615 47.30 -15.61 26.08
CA GLU A 615 47.76 -17.00 26.16
C GLU A 615 47.03 -17.71 27.29
N PHE A 616 46.30 -18.77 26.96
CA PHE A 616 45.66 -19.66 27.92
C PHE A 616 46.49 -20.93 28.07
N GLY A 617 46.63 -21.42 29.30
CA GLY A 617 47.37 -22.63 29.58
C GLY A 617 46.92 -23.37 30.84
N THR A 618 47.51 -24.54 31.04
CA THR A 618 47.29 -25.45 32.17
C THR A 618 48.58 -25.61 32.97
N GLU A 619 48.48 -25.78 34.28
CA GLU A 619 49.57 -26.21 35.15
C GLU A 619 49.28 -27.61 35.68
N ILE A 620 50.23 -28.53 35.50
CA ILE A 620 50.16 -29.92 35.98
C ILE A 620 51.51 -30.28 36.59
N GLY A 621 51.54 -30.71 37.85
CA GLY A 621 52.76 -31.07 38.56
C GLY A 621 53.76 -29.91 38.68
N GLY A 622 53.27 -28.66 38.72
CA GLY A 622 54.10 -27.44 38.74
C GLY A 622 54.67 -27.02 37.38
N GLN A 623 54.31 -27.69 36.28
CA GLN A 623 54.75 -27.33 34.93
C GLN A 623 53.64 -26.59 34.15
N ALA A 624 53.90 -25.34 33.78
CA ALA A 624 53.00 -24.53 32.97
C ALA A 624 53.11 -24.86 31.46
N THR A 625 51.98 -25.12 30.81
CA THR A 625 51.89 -25.39 29.36
C THR A 625 50.86 -24.46 28.72
N VAL A 626 51.28 -23.64 27.75
CA VAL A 626 50.36 -22.84 26.92
C VAL A 626 49.61 -23.77 25.97
N ARG A 627 48.28 -23.66 25.97
CA ARG A 627 47.36 -24.49 25.17
C ARG A 627 46.76 -23.73 24.00
N HIS A 628 46.56 -22.43 24.13
CA HIS A 628 45.95 -21.62 23.10
C HIS A 628 46.49 -20.18 23.16
N THR A 629 46.77 -19.62 21.98
CA THR A 629 47.25 -18.24 21.83
C THR A 629 46.34 -17.51 20.86
N VAL A 630 45.81 -16.37 21.28
CA VAL A 630 44.98 -15.48 20.48
C VAL A 630 45.65 -14.13 20.37
N THR A 631 45.72 -13.58 19.16
CA THR A 631 46.46 -12.37 18.83
C THR A 631 45.59 -11.34 18.12
N ASN A 632 46.13 -10.12 18.01
CA ASN A 632 45.51 -9.00 17.29
C ASN A 632 44.12 -8.60 17.84
N ILE A 633 43.93 -8.76 19.15
CA ILE A 633 42.71 -8.32 19.84
C ILE A 633 42.77 -6.80 20.04
N VAL A 634 41.67 -6.10 19.79
CA VAL A 634 41.56 -4.65 19.95
C VAL A 634 40.32 -4.26 20.75
N CYS A 635 40.35 -3.09 21.40
CA CYS A 635 39.24 -2.59 22.22
C CYS A 635 38.91 -1.14 21.89
N GLY A 636 37.63 -0.83 21.66
CA GLY A 636 37.20 0.53 21.28
C GLY A 636 35.68 0.64 21.09
N ASP A 637 35.23 1.51 20.19
CA ASP A 637 33.80 1.76 19.95
C ASP A 637 33.21 1.02 18.75
N ALA A 638 31.98 0.52 18.91
CA ALA A 638 31.24 -0.19 17.87
C ALA A 638 29.97 0.56 17.45
N TYR A 639 29.73 0.61 16.13
CA TYR A 639 28.60 1.28 15.50
C TYR A 639 27.95 0.38 14.44
N LEU A 640 26.68 0.63 14.13
CA LEU A 640 26.00 0.00 13.00
C LEU A 640 25.66 1.02 11.92
N ILE A 641 25.81 0.62 10.66
CA ILE A 641 25.23 1.31 9.51
C ILE A 641 24.10 0.44 8.97
N ASN A 642 22.95 1.05 8.67
CA ASN A 642 21.83 0.37 8.05
C ASN A 642 21.07 1.31 7.10
N GLY A 643 20.21 0.76 6.24
CA GLY A 643 19.44 1.48 5.24
C GLY A 643 19.60 0.90 3.86
N GLN A 644 19.70 1.75 2.84
CA GLN A 644 19.77 1.29 1.43
C GLN A 644 21.09 1.65 0.73
N SER A 645 21.06 1.82 -0.59
CA SER A 645 22.25 1.97 -1.43
C SER A 645 23.17 3.12 -1.05
N ASN A 646 22.67 4.27 -0.60
CA ASN A 646 23.52 5.34 -0.09
C ASN A 646 24.08 5.08 1.33
N ALA A 647 23.48 4.18 2.12
CA ALA A 647 24.10 3.65 3.33
C ALA A 647 25.16 2.58 3.02
N LEU A 648 24.93 1.77 1.98
CA LEU A 648 25.89 0.78 1.50
C LEU A 648 27.10 1.45 0.83
N ALA A 649 26.88 2.50 0.03
CA ALA A 649 27.89 3.37 -0.56
C ALA A 649 29.01 2.66 -1.34
N THR A 650 28.64 1.71 -2.20
CA THR A 650 29.55 0.93 -3.06
C THR A 650 29.24 1.03 -4.55
N ASP A 651 28.09 1.62 -4.95
CA ASP A 651 27.67 1.71 -6.35
C ASP A 651 28.43 2.82 -7.10
N THR A 652 29.62 2.47 -7.55
CA THR A 652 30.57 3.36 -8.23
C THR A 652 31.53 2.53 -9.07
N ALA A 653 32.19 3.11 -10.08
CA ALA A 653 33.12 2.38 -10.94
C ALA A 653 34.49 2.14 -10.28
N GLU A 654 34.83 2.92 -9.26
CA GLU A 654 36.06 2.86 -8.51
C GLU A 654 36.17 1.57 -7.70
N GLU A 655 37.41 1.15 -7.50
CA GLU A 655 37.78 -0.07 -6.77
C GLU A 655 38.38 0.29 -5.42
N ALA A 656 38.14 -0.56 -4.42
CA ALA A 656 38.78 -0.40 -3.13
C ALA A 656 40.25 -0.84 -3.18
N PRO A 657 41.18 -0.05 -2.61
CA PRO A 657 42.53 -0.56 -2.43
C PRO A 657 42.51 -1.79 -1.52
N ALA A 658 43.42 -2.73 -1.75
CA ALA A 658 43.56 -3.93 -0.92
C ALA A 658 44.02 -3.61 0.52
N GLU A 659 44.60 -2.41 0.73
CA GLU A 659 45.08 -1.98 2.03
C GLU A 659 43.94 -1.58 2.96
N THR A 660 43.95 -2.17 4.16
CA THR A 660 42.97 -1.95 5.22
C THR A 660 43.63 -1.21 6.38
N ASN A 661 42.83 -0.67 7.32
CA ASN A 661 43.34 -0.03 8.53
C ASN A 661 43.40 -1.03 9.69
N ASP A 662 44.57 -1.16 10.31
CA ASP A 662 44.83 -2.08 11.43
C ASP A 662 44.00 -1.83 12.70
N TRP A 663 43.34 -0.67 12.80
CA TRP A 663 42.52 -0.25 13.94
C TRP A 663 41.02 -0.20 13.61
N ILE A 664 40.64 -0.57 12.38
CA ILE A 664 39.26 -0.68 11.97
C ILE A 664 38.88 -2.17 11.90
N ARG A 665 37.73 -2.52 12.47
CA ARG A 665 37.20 -3.89 12.44
C ARG A 665 35.79 -3.94 11.88
N SER A 666 35.46 -5.10 11.32
CA SER A 666 34.10 -5.49 10.97
C SER A 666 33.95 -7.01 11.09
N TYR A 667 32.74 -7.51 10.84
CA TYR A 667 32.41 -8.92 10.97
C TYR A 667 31.41 -9.35 9.89
N GLY A 668 31.89 -10.12 8.91
CA GLY A 668 31.07 -10.68 7.83
C GLY A 668 30.46 -9.64 6.88
N SER A 669 30.09 -10.09 5.68
CA SER A 669 29.50 -9.24 4.65
C SER A 669 27.97 -9.19 4.76
N PRO A 670 27.32 -8.13 4.25
CA PRO A 670 25.85 -8.01 4.26
C PRO A 670 25.13 -8.97 3.29
N ASP A 671 25.85 -9.50 2.30
CA ASP A 671 25.38 -10.33 1.19
C ASP A 671 25.66 -11.85 1.34
N GLY A 672 26.47 -12.25 2.32
CA GLY A 672 26.92 -13.63 2.48
C GLY A 672 25.87 -14.56 3.07
N GLN A 673 25.69 -15.75 2.46
CA GLN A 673 25.17 -16.93 3.17
C GLN A 673 26.06 -17.18 4.41
N PRO A 674 25.49 -17.54 5.58
CA PRO A 674 26.30 -17.84 6.75
C PRO A 674 27.29 -18.96 6.36
N PRO A 675 28.61 -18.77 6.56
CA PRO A 675 29.53 -19.89 6.47
C PRO A 675 29.17 -20.93 7.54
N ASP A 676 29.75 -22.13 7.48
CA ASP A 676 29.63 -23.12 8.57
C ASP A 676 29.76 -22.40 9.92
N SER A 677 28.85 -22.70 10.85
CA SER A 677 28.48 -21.92 12.05
C SER A 677 29.61 -21.62 13.06
N HIS A 678 30.87 -21.89 12.70
CA HIS A 678 32.06 -21.78 13.52
C HIS A 678 33.24 -21.06 12.82
N ALA A 679 33.06 -20.50 11.63
CA ALA A 679 34.13 -19.76 10.94
C ALA A 679 34.38 -18.37 11.57
N ASN A 680 35.63 -18.04 11.88
CA ASN A 680 36.01 -16.70 12.35
C ASN A 680 35.90 -15.67 11.20
N LEU A 681 34.94 -14.75 11.30
CA LEU A 681 34.68 -13.68 10.32
C LEU A 681 35.24 -12.31 10.69
N TRP A 682 36.01 -12.20 11.79
CA TRP A 682 36.73 -10.97 12.10
C TRP A 682 37.70 -10.63 10.98
N CYS A 683 37.65 -9.38 10.55
CA CYS A 683 38.55 -8.85 9.53
C CYS A 683 38.78 -7.35 9.69
N ASN A 684 39.85 -6.89 9.04
CA ASN A 684 39.95 -5.49 8.65
C ASN A 684 39.10 -5.34 7.37
N PRO A 685 38.06 -4.49 7.37
CA PRO A 685 37.17 -4.39 6.22
C PRO A 685 37.79 -3.54 5.10
N VAL A 686 37.26 -3.71 3.89
CA VAL A 686 37.44 -2.75 2.78
C VAL A 686 36.23 -1.81 2.71
N TRP A 687 36.29 -0.76 1.88
CA TRP A 687 35.10 0.06 1.66
C TRP A 687 34.13 -0.53 0.64
N LYS A 688 34.62 -1.39 -0.28
CA LYS A 688 33.83 -2.13 -1.28
C LYS A 688 34.48 -3.49 -1.54
N ALA A 689 33.75 -4.57 -1.28
CA ALA A 689 34.24 -5.93 -1.50
C ALA A 689 34.18 -6.29 -3.00
N GLN A 690 35.11 -7.13 -3.46
CA GLN A 690 35.13 -7.62 -4.85
C GLN A 690 35.28 -9.14 -4.92
N LYS A 691 36.30 -9.70 -4.26
CA LYS A 691 36.55 -11.15 -4.27
C LYS A 691 37.36 -11.62 -3.06
N GLY A 692 36.66 -12.21 -2.10
CA GLY A 692 37.25 -12.89 -0.95
C GLY A 692 37.47 -12.00 0.27
N GLU A 693 37.21 -10.69 0.18
CA GLU A 693 37.10 -9.83 1.34
C GLU A 693 35.90 -10.25 2.20
N LYS A 694 36.10 -10.29 3.52
CA LYS A 694 35.09 -10.82 4.45
C LYS A 694 34.03 -9.80 4.86
N ALA A 695 34.28 -8.49 4.70
CA ALA A 695 33.35 -7.43 5.06
C ALA A 695 33.65 -6.14 4.30
N GLU A 696 32.60 -5.33 4.11
CA GLU A 696 32.65 -3.99 3.55
C GLU A 696 31.91 -2.97 4.41
N LEU A 697 32.39 -1.73 4.43
CA LEU A 697 31.77 -0.64 5.20
C LEU A 697 30.98 0.37 4.37
N GLY A 698 31.16 0.36 3.04
CA GLY A 698 30.83 1.50 2.20
C GLY A 698 31.86 2.62 2.31
N TYR A 699 31.90 3.49 1.30
CA TYR A 699 32.91 4.54 1.22
C TYR A 699 32.88 5.47 2.44
N TRP A 700 31.74 6.08 2.75
CA TRP A 700 31.63 7.02 3.88
C TRP A 700 31.73 6.32 5.24
N GLY A 701 31.33 5.05 5.35
CA GLY A 701 31.51 4.26 6.56
C GLY A 701 32.99 4.04 6.87
N MET A 702 33.79 3.77 5.84
CA MET A 702 35.25 3.66 5.96
C MET A 702 35.90 5.00 6.32
N GLU A 703 35.54 6.09 5.66
CA GLU A 703 36.09 7.43 5.97
C GLU A 703 35.74 7.87 7.40
N LEU A 704 34.50 7.65 7.85
CA LEU A 704 34.09 7.94 9.22
C LEU A 704 34.92 7.15 10.23
N ALA A 705 35.13 5.85 10.00
CA ALA A 705 35.96 5.03 10.89
C ALA A 705 37.41 5.51 10.94
N LYS A 706 38.00 5.88 9.79
CA LYS A 706 39.36 6.45 9.74
C LYS A 706 39.46 7.76 10.53
N HIS A 707 38.53 8.68 10.30
CA HIS A 707 38.51 9.97 11.01
C HIS A 707 38.41 9.78 12.52
N LEU A 708 37.56 8.86 12.99
CA LEU A 708 37.41 8.58 14.42
C LEU A 708 38.63 7.88 15.02
N VAL A 709 39.26 6.94 14.32
CA VAL A 709 40.55 6.37 14.76
C VAL A 709 41.61 7.46 14.87
N GLU A 710 41.68 8.35 13.88
CA GLU A 710 42.63 9.45 13.85
C GLU A 710 42.41 10.45 14.99
N SER A 711 41.17 10.88 15.22
CA SER A 711 40.85 11.91 16.21
C SER A 711 40.81 11.37 17.63
N GLN A 712 40.30 10.15 17.82
CA GLN A 712 40.04 9.58 19.16
C GLN A 712 41.13 8.63 19.65
N LYS A 713 42.04 8.21 18.77
CA LYS A 713 43.14 7.28 19.07
C LYS A 713 42.66 5.97 19.72
N ILE A 714 41.49 5.49 19.30
CA ILE A 714 40.94 4.19 19.68
C ILE A 714 40.50 3.40 18.43
N PRO A 715 40.53 2.06 18.49
CA PRO A 715 39.94 1.20 17.48
C PRO A 715 38.46 1.46 17.26
N ILE A 716 38.00 1.32 16.02
CA ILE A 716 36.59 1.50 15.63
C ILE A 716 36.08 0.25 14.93
N CYS A 717 34.93 -0.26 15.36
CA CYS A 717 34.22 -1.33 14.69
C CYS A 717 32.94 -0.78 14.04
N ILE A 718 32.74 -1.08 12.76
CA ILE A 718 31.47 -0.79 12.07
C ILE A 718 30.99 -2.07 11.40
N ILE A 719 29.73 -2.43 11.61
CA ILE A 719 29.05 -3.49 10.86
C ILE A 719 27.98 -2.83 10.00
N ASN A 720 28.13 -2.93 8.67
CA ASN A 720 27.17 -2.39 7.71
C ASN A 720 26.15 -3.48 7.32
N GLY A 721 24.86 -3.21 7.53
CA GLY A 721 23.72 -4.05 7.17
C GLY A 721 22.84 -3.49 6.06
N ALA A 722 23.27 -2.42 5.40
CA ALA A 722 22.49 -1.78 4.34
C ALA A 722 22.33 -2.67 3.10
N VAL A 723 21.20 -2.54 2.41
CA VAL A 723 20.89 -3.29 1.18
C VAL A 723 20.27 -2.36 0.13
N GLY A 724 20.89 -2.27 -1.05
CA GLY A 724 20.46 -1.37 -2.13
C GLY A 724 19.02 -1.61 -2.61
N GLY A 725 18.32 -0.54 -2.98
CA GLY A 725 16.99 -0.59 -3.59
C GLY A 725 15.84 -0.94 -2.64
N THR A 726 16.06 -1.00 -1.34
CA THR A 726 15.07 -1.49 -0.37
C THR A 726 14.21 -0.39 0.24
N ARG A 727 12.92 -0.70 0.45
CA ARG A 727 11.96 0.12 1.21
C ARG A 727 12.01 -0.20 2.70
N ILE A 728 11.49 0.71 3.52
CA ILE A 728 11.52 0.56 4.99
C ILE A 728 10.75 -0.67 5.52
N ASP A 729 9.70 -1.14 4.83
CA ASP A 729 8.96 -2.36 5.21
C ASP A 729 9.81 -3.63 5.10
N GLN A 730 10.89 -3.61 4.31
CA GLN A 730 11.79 -4.75 4.14
C GLN A 730 12.86 -4.83 5.25
N HIS A 731 12.99 -3.77 6.06
CA HIS A 731 13.95 -3.69 7.18
C HIS A 731 13.35 -4.10 8.52
N GLN A 732 12.11 -4.58 8.52
CA GLN A 732 11.39 -4.90 9.76
C GLN A 732 11.96 -6.15 10.44
N ARG A 733 11.90 -6.14 11.77
CA ARG A 733 12.29 -7.27 12.61
C ARG A 733 11.23 -8.36 12.51
N ASN A 734 11.63 -9.57 12.11
CA ASN A 734 10.78 -10.75 12.25
C ASN A 734 10.63 -11.10 13.75
N THR A 735 9.40 -11.02 14.28
CA THR A 735 9.14 -11.25 15.71
C THR A 735 9.24 -12.72 16.10
N ALA A 736 8.89 -13.63 15.19
CA ALA A 736 8.92 -15.08 15.41
C ALA A 736 10.36 -15.64 15.28
N ASN A 737 11.14 -15.10 14.35
CA ASN A 737 12.55 -15.47 14.16
C ASN A 737 13.42 -14.21 13.95
N PRO A 738 13.95 -13.59 15.01
CA PRO A 738 14.71 -12.34 14.88
C PRO A 738 16.00 -12.44 14.08
N GLU A 739 16.61 -13.63 14.01
CA GLU A 739 17.82 -13.93 13.22
C GLU A 739 17.48 -14.59 11.88
N ASP A 740 16.27 -14.38 11.37
CA ASP A 740 15.86 -14.87 10.06
C ASP A 740 16.77 -14.31 8.96
N LEU A 741 17.62 -15.19 8.41
CA LEU A 741 18.65 -14.85 7.44
C LEU A 741 18.09 -14.48 6.07
N ASP A 742 16.82 -14.79 5.80
CA ASP A 742 16.13 -14.32 4.60
C ASP A 742 15.79 -12.82 4.71
N THR A 743 15.78 -12.26 5.92
CA THR A 743 15.48 -10.85 6.18
C THR A 743 16.74 -9.99 6.33
N ILE A 744 16.65 -8.71 5.93
CA ILE A 744 17.74 -7.74 6.07
C ILE A 744 18.09 -7.55 7.56
N TYR A 745 17.06 -7.38 8.39
CA TYR A 745 17.21 -7.22 9.84
C TYR A 745 17.90 -8.44 10.46
N GLY A 746 17.45 -9.65 10.14
CA GLY A 746 17.96 -10.89 10.72
C GLY A 746 19.42 -11.18 10.35
N ARG A 747 19.84 -10.90 9.10
CA ARG A 747 21.26 -10.99 8.71
C ARG A 747 22.15 -10.05 9.51
N LEU A 748 21.71 -8.81 9.74
CA LEU A 748 22.46 -7.86 10.56
C LEU A 748 22.53 -8.34 12.02
N LEU A 749 21.40 -8.73 12.61
CA LEU A 749 21.35 -9.19 13.99
C LEU A 749 22.22 -10.43 14.20
N TRP A 750 22.14 -11.40 13.30
CA TRP A 750 22.96 -12.61 13.34
C TRP A 750 24.45 -12.27 13.37
N ARG A 751 24.94 -11.42 12.44
CA ARG A 751 26.35 -11.01 12.42
C ARG A 751 26.78 -10.32 13.71
N VAL A 752 25.95 -9.44 14.26
CA VAL A 752 26.26 -8.73 15.51
C VAL A 752 26.27 -9.68 16.73
N ARG A 753 25.40 -10.71 16.73
CA ARG A 753 25.41 -11.78 17.74
C ARG A 753 26.64 -12.66 17.64
N GLN A 754 27.01 -13.10 16.43
CA GLN A 754 28.23 -13.88 16.20
C GLN A 754 29.49 -13.09 16.59
N ALA A 755 29.51 -11.77 16.32
CA ALA A 755 30.57 -10.87 16.77
C ALA A 755 30.57 -10.62 18.30
N ARG A 756 29.55 -11.08 19.04
CA ARG A 756 29.32 -10.82 20.47
C ARG A 756 29.23 -9.32 20.82
N LEU A 757 28.75 -8.51 19.87
CA LEU A 757 28.70 -7.05 19.96
C LEU A 757 27.30 -6.49 20.25
N THR A 758 26.27 -7.31 20.46
CA THR A 758 24.88 -6.82 20.68
C THR A 758 24.77 -5.81 21.80
N HIS A 759 25.56 -5.95 22.86
CA HIS A 759 25.59 -5.05 24.02
C HIS A 759 26.70 -3.98 23.91
N GLY A 760 27.46 -3.97 22.83
CA GLY A 760 28.56 -3.04 22.60
C GLY A 760 28.24 -1.91 21.61
N ILE A 761 27.11 -1.99 20.90
CA ILE A 761 26.72 -0.98 19.90
C ILE A 761 26.34 0.32 20.59
N ARG A 762 27.06 1.41 20.30
CA ARG A 762 26.80 2.75 20.86
C ARG A 762 25.76 3.55 20.07
N ALA A 763 25.82 3.48 18.74
CA ALA A 763 24.89 4.19 17.87
C ALA A 763 24.57 3.41 16.59
N ILE A 764 23.42 3.74 16.02
CA ILE A 764 22.96 3.25 14.72
C ILE A 764 22.82 4.43 13.77
N ILE A 765 23.42 4.29 12.59
CA ILE A 765 23.39 5.29 11.52
C ILE A 765 22.48 4.77 10.41
N TRP A 766 21.50 5.58 10.01
CA TRP A 766 20.45 5.20 9.07
C TRP A 766 20.38 6.17 7.89
N HIS A 767 20.56 5.66 6.68
CA HIS A 767 20.26 6.39 5.45
C HIS A 767 19.38 5.55 4.53
N GLN A 768 18.12 5.94 4.42
CA GLN A 768 17.14 5.27 3.59
C GLN A 768 15.94 6.17 3.30
N GLY A 769 15.22 5.87 2.22
CA GLY A 769 13.93 6.46 1.90
C GLY A 769 13.73 6.58 0.40
N GLU A 770 14.79 6.46 -0.40
CA GLU A 770 14.71 6.69 -1.83
C GLU A 770 13.70 5.75 -2.51
N SER A 771 13.59 4.50 -2.06
CA SER A 771 12.59 3.54 -2.55
C SER A 771 11.17 3.77 -2.01
N ASP A 772 10.99 4.57 -0.94
CA ASP A 772 9.68 4.89 -0.34
C ASP A 772 9.07 6.20 -0.89
N GLN A 773 9.79 6.88 -1.78
CA GLN A 773 9.29 8.08 -2.45
C GLN A 773 8.13 7.76 -3.40
N GLY A 774 8.02 6.53 -3.90
CA GLY A 774 7.07 6.18 -4.96
C GLY A 774 5.65 5.90 -4.48
N ALA A 775 4.83 5.53 -5.45
CA ALA A 775 3.47 5.08 -5.21
C ALA A 775 3.37 3.60 -4.81
N ASP A 776 4.45 2.85 -4.78
CA ASP A 776 4.47 1.40 -4.48
C ASP A 776 4.68 1.10 -3.00
N GLY A 777 3.99 1.85 -2.13
CA GLY A 777 4.01 1.63 -0.70
C GLY A 777 3.30 0.32 -0.30
N PRO A 778 3.58 -0.23 0.89
CA PRO A 778 3.10 -1.56 1.31
C PRO A 778 1.58 -1.73 1.37
N THR A 779 0.84 -0.62 1.47
CA THR A 779 -0.63 -0.58 1.51
C THR A 779 -1.26 -0.38 0.13
N GLY A 780 -0.46 -0.36 -0.94
CA GLY A 780 -0.89 0.03 -2.29
C GLY A 780 -1.12 1.54 -2.43
N LYS A 781 -0.55 2.35 -1.53
CA LYS A 781 -0.56 3.81 -1.55
C LYS A 781 0.88 4.35 -1.56
N TYR A 782 1.08 5.66 -1.38
CA TYR A 782 2.43 6.23 -1.34
C TYR A 782 3.25 5.71 -0.15
N GLY A 783 4.55 5.46 -0.36
CA GLY A 783 5.43 4.90 0.68
C GLY A 783 5.51 5.76 1.95
N TRP A 784 5.50 7.09 1.79
CA TRP A 784 5.57 8.05 2.91
C TRP A 784 4.45 7.87 3.94
N GLU A 785 3.27 7.37 3.56
CA GLU A 785 2.10 7.23 4.45
C GLU A 785 2.35 6.24 5.59
N THR A 786 3.24 5.27 5.39
CA THR A 786 3.56 4.22 6.38
C THR A 786 4.97 4.35 6.97
N TYR A 787 5.78 5.27 6.44
CA TYR A 787 7.21 5.37 6.76
C TYR A 787 7.48 5.60 8.25
N GLN A 788 6.75 6.54 8.88
CA GLN A 788 6.94 6.84 10.30
C GLN A 788 6.65 5.62 11.19
N GLN A 789 5.56 4.90 10.90
CA GLN A 789 5.18 3.72 11.67
C GLN A 789 6.25 2.63 11.57
N TYR A 790 6.68 2.30 10.35
CA TYR A 790 7.72 1.29 10.14
C TYR A 790 9.09 1.68 10.70
N PHE A 791 9.40 2.99 10.74
CA PHE A 791 10.60 3.46 11.42
C PHE A 791 10.53 3.22 12.94
N ILE A 792 9.38 3.52 13.57
CA ILE A 792 9.16 3.28 15.00
C ILE A 792 9.26 1.79 15.33
N GLU A 793 8.66 0.92 14.51
CA GLU A 793 8.67 -0.53 14.70
C GLU A 793 10.10 -1.10 14.58
N MET A 794 10.82 -0.75 13.50
CA MET A 794 12.20 -1.16 13.28
C MET A 794 13.14 -0.69 14.39
N SER A 795 13.08 0.60 14.76
CA SER A 795 13.94 1.16 15.81
C SER A 795 13.61 0.64 17.21
N SER A 796 12.36 0.20 17.44
CA SER A 796 11.98 -0.56 18.64
C SER A 796 12.69 -1.91 18.68
N GLY A 797 12.74 -2.62 17.53
CA GLY A 797 13.54 -3.83 17.37
C GLY A 797 15.01 -3.58 17.69
N TRP A 798 15.60 -2.53 17.11
CA TRP A 798 17.00 -2.17 17.38
C TRP A 798 17.26 -1.96 18.87
N LYS A 799 16.40 -1.21 19.57
CA LYS A 799 16.60 -0.95 21.01
C LYS A 799 16.42 -2.22 21.85
N GLN A 800 15.59 -3.17 21.40
CA GLN A 800 15.41 -4.45 22.07
C GLN A 800 16.64 -5.36 21.90
N ASP A 801 17.19 -5.47 20.69
CA ASP A 801 18.30 -6.38 20.41
C ASP A 801 19.68 -5.76 20.69
N TYR A 802 19.76 -4.42 20.71
CA TYR A 802 20.94 -3.62 21.02
C TYR A 802 20.68 -2.68 22.21
N PRO A 803 20.61 -3.22 23.44
CA PRO A 803 20.09 -2.48 24.60
C PRO A 803 20.89 -1.23 24.96
N ASN A 804 22.19 -1.22 24.66
CA ASN A 804 23.11 -0.12 24.97
C ASN A 804 23.24 0.91 23.85
N VAL A 805 22.40 0.86 22.80
CA VAL A 805 22.32 1.96 21.82
C VAL A 805 21.87 3.23 22.53
N GLN A 806 22.69 4.27 22.39
CA GLN A 806 22.51 5.58 23.04
C GLN A 806 22.10 6.67 22.05
N ARG A 807 22.41 6.53 20.76
CA ARG A 807 22.10 7.53 19.72
C ARG A 807 21.62 6.90 18.41
N TYR A 808 20.75 7.62 17.72
CA TYR A 808 20.36 7.36 16.34
C TYR A 808 20.77 8.57 15.48
N TYR A 809 21.52 8.31 14.41
CA TYR A 809 21.87 9.33 13.43
C TYR A 809 21.17 9.00 12.12
N ILE A 810 20.26 9.86 11.69
CA ILE A 810 19.49 9.64 10.47
C ILE A 810 19.81 10.73 9.44
N PHE A 811 19.51 10.48 8.18
CA PHE A 811 19.61 11.46 7.11
C PHE A 811 18.24 11.76 6.51
N GLN A 812 17.96 13.04 6.24
CA GLN A 812 16.90 13.39 5.29
C GLN A 812 17.44 13.16 3.89
N ILE A 813 16.71 12.40 3.08
CA ILE A 813 17.08 12.20 1.67
C ILE A 813 16.88 13.49 0.89
N TRP A 814 17.56 13.59 -0.24
CA TRP A 814 17.41 14.71 -1.14
C TRP A 814 16.23 14.53 -2.13
N PRO A 815 15.76 15.59 -2.81
CA PRO A 815 14.52 15.54 -3.62
C PRO A 815 14.63 14.63 -4.85
N LYS A 816 13.57 13.87 -5.14
CA LYS A 816 13.49 12.90 -6.28
C LYS A 816 14.70 11.99 -6.42
N ALA A 817 15.25 11.52 -5.31
CA ALA A 817 16.36 10.57 -5.32
C ALA A 817 16.00 9.35 -6.20
N CYS A 818 16.91 8.90 -7.06
CA CYS A 818 16.67 7.77 -7.96
C CYS A 818 15.41 7.89 -8.87
N ALA A 819 14.90 9.12 -9.08
CA ALA A 819 13.68 9.38 -9.86
C ALA A 819 12.41 8.65 -9.38
N MET A 820 12.33 8.29 -8.09
CA MET A 820 11.23 7.50 -7.53
C MET A 820 10.01 8.32 -7.11
N GLY A 821 10.16 9.63 -6.87
CA GLY A 821 9.07 10.50 -6.41
C GLY A 821 8.03 10.80 -7.49
N VAL A 822 6.74 10.75 -7.14
CA VAL A 822 5.60 10.98 -8.05
C VAL A 822 4.62 11.96 -7.40
N ASN A 823 4.21 13.01 -8.12
CA ASN A 823 3.20 13.97 -7.65
C ASN A 823 3.49 14.58 -6.25
N GLY A 824 4.76 14.82 -5.92
CA GLY A 824 5.17 15.43 -4.64
C GLY A 824 5.23 14.47 -3.46
N SER A 825 5.08 13.15 -3.67
CA SER A 825 5.21 12.13 -2.64
C SER A 825 6.58 12.14 -1.94
N ASP A 826 7.65 12.52 -2.64
CA ASP A 826 8.98 12.65 -2.06
C ASP A 826 9.13 13.90 -1.18
N ASN A 827 8.36 14.96 -1.44
CA ASN A 827 8.28 16.12 -0.54
C ASN A 827 7.66 15.70 0.81
N MET A 828 6.59 14.89 0.75
CA MET A 828 5.92 14.35 1.94
C MET A 828 6.82 13.37 2.70
N LEU A 829 7.56 12.50 2.02
CA LEU A 829 8.52 11.62 2.68
C LEU A 829 9.60 12.40 3.45
N ARG A 830 10.16 13.44 2.82
CA ARG A 830 11.16 14.30 3.48
C ARG A 830 10.58 15.01 4.70
N GLU A 831 9.31 15.42 4.67
CA GLU A 831 8.61 15.97 5.83
C GLU A 831 8.47 14.93 6.97
N VAL A 832 8.11 13.69 6.63
CA VAL A 832 8.09 12.59 7.61
C VAL A 832 9.48 12.41 8.24
N GLN A 833 10.54 12.33 7.42
CA GLN A 833 11.92 12.18 7.93
C GLN A 833 12.34 13.34 8.84
N ARG A 834 12.02 14.59 8.44
CA ARG A 834 12.36 15.80 9.20
C ARG A 834 11.78 15.80 10.62
N THR A 835 10.61 15.21 10.77
CA THR A 835 9.85 15.23 12.03
C THR A 835 10.16 14.03 12.93
N LEU A 836 10.79 12.97 12.42
CA LEU A 836 11.21 11.80 13.22
C LEU A 836 11.96 12.16 14.51
N PRO A 837 12.93 13.11 14.53
CA PRO A 837 13.63 13.45 15.77
C PRO A 837 12.73 13.95 16.91
N SER A 838 11.57 14.54 16.61
CA SER A 838 10.61 14.96 17.65
C SER A 838 10.04 13.78 18.45
N LEU A 839 10.10 12.57 17.89
CA LEU A 839 9.60 11.34 18.50
C LEU A 839 10.62 10.70 19.46
N TYR A 840 11.88 11.17 19.49
CA TYR A 840 12.98 10.56 20.23
C TYR A 840 13.83 11.60 20.98
N SER A 841 14.21 11.33 22.23
CA SER A 841 15.16 12.15 23.00
C SER A 841 16.61 12.07 22.48
N ASN A 842 16.95 11.01 21.73
CA ASN A 842 18.33 10.68 21.36
C ASN A 842 18.55 10.46 19.85
N MET A 843 17.81 11.19 19.02
CA MET A 843 17.96 11.15 17.57
C MET A 843 18.46 12.49 17.03
N SER A 844 19.43 12.45 16.12
CA SER A 844 19.82 13.61 15.32
C SER A 844 19.60 13.30 13.83
N ILE A 845 19.18 14.30 13.07
CA ILE A 845 19.02 14.21 11.61
C ILE A 845 20.03 15.10 10.92
N MET A 846 20.57 14.63 9.80
CA MET A 846 21.48 15.38 8.94
C MET A 846 20.86 15.61 7.55
N SER A 847 21.17 16.77 6.96
CA SER A 847 20.71 17.13 5.62
C SER A 847 21.71 16.68 4.57
N THR A 848 21.23 15.99 3.54
CA THR A 848 22.08 15.53 2.41
C THR A 848 21.98 16.45 1.18
N ILE A 849 21.05 17.41 1.18
CA ILE A 849 20.77 18.27 0.01
C ILE A 849 21.88 19.29 -0.28
N GLY A 850 22.66 19.69 0.74
CA GLY A 850 23.77 20.64 0.60
C GLY A 850 25.10 20.02 0.19
N ILE A 851 25.15 18.68 0.01
CA ILE A 851 26.38 17.95 -0.28
C ILE A 851 26.87 18.27 -1.69
N LYS A 852 28.18 18.52 -1.82
CA LYS A 852 28.86 18.85 -3.08
C LYS A 852 30.08 17.95 -3.28
N PRO A 853 30.27 17.32 -4.45
CA PRO A 853 29.34 17.29 -5.58
C PRO A 853 28.00 16.60 -5.24
N PRO A 854 26.89 17.03 -5.86
CA PRO A 854 25.58 16.41 -5.65
C PRO A 854 25.56 14.97 -6.18
N GLY A 855 24.57 14.18 -5.74
CA GLY A 855 24.32 12.83 -6.25
C GLY A 855 23.42 12.79 -7.50
N GLY A 856 22.75 11.66 -7.69
CA GLY A 856 21.64 11.45 -8.60
C GLY A 856 20.68 10.40 -8.01
N CYS A 857 20.97 9.13 -8.32
CA CYS A 857 20.54 8.05 -7.43
C CYS A 857 21.55 7.86 -6.29
N HIS A 858 22.85 7.86 -6.63
CA HIS A 858 23.96 7.70 -5.69
C HIS A 858 24.92 8.89 -5.74
N TYR A 859 25.60 9.15 -4.62
CA TYR A 859 26.63 10.19 -4.56
C TYR A 859 27.96 9.65 -5.09
N PRO A 860 28.78 10.47 -5.76
CA PRO A 860 30.17 10.10 -6.03
C PRO A 860 30.98 10.05 -4.72
N LEU A 861 32.18 9.46 -4.76
CA LEU A 861 33.04 9.30 -3.59
C LEU A 861 33.23 10.59 -2.77
N ALA A 862 33.53 11.71 -3.43
CA ALA A 862 33.70 13.00 -2.75
C ALA A 862 32.40 13.49 -2.06
N GLY A 863 31.23 13.17 -2.63
CA GLY A 863 29.93 13.46 -1.99
C GLY A 863 29.67 12.55 -0.79
N TRP A 864 30.01 11.26 -0.87
CA TRP A 864 29.95 10.35 0.27
C TRP A 864 30.93 10.75 1.38
N ALA A 865 32.12 11.27 1.08
CA ALA A 865 33.06 11.78 2.10
C ALA A 865 32.40 12.86 3.00
N GLU A 866 31.50 13.68 2.46
CA GLU A 866 30.77 14.68 3.24
C GLU A 866 29.82 14.06 4.28
N PHE A 867 29.30 12.85 4.06
CA PHE A 867 28.51 12.14 5.07
C PHE A 867 29.34 11.90 6.34
N ALA A 868 30.58 11.42 6.15
CA ALA A 868 31.50 11.19 7.25
C ALA A 868 31.88 12.49 7.96
N ARG A 869 32.18 13.56 7.19
CA ARG A 869 32.51 14.89 7.72
C ARG A 869 31.38 15.48 8.56
N LEU A 870 30.13 15.31 8.12
CA LEU A 870 28.94 15.82 8.82
C LEU A 870 28.60 15.00 10.09
N LEU A 871 28.82 13.68 10.07
CA LEU A 871 28.51 12.83 11.22
C LEU A 871 29.55 12.88 12.34
N GLN A 872 30.83 13.04 12.01
CA GLN A 872 31.91 13.00 13.00
C GLN A 872 31.68 13.96 14.19
N PRO A 873 31.34 15.26 13.99
CA PRO A 873 31.07 16.17 15.10
C PRO A 873 29.96 15.70 16.05
N LEU A 874 28.91 15.06 15.53
CA LEU A 874 27.81 14.55 16.35
C LEU A 874 28.28 13.41 17.26
N ILE A 875 29.04 12.46 16.69
CA ILE A 875 29.63 11.34 17.42
C ILE A 875 30.61 11.85 18.48
N GLU A 876 31.46 12.82 18.14
CA GLU A 876 32.44 13.43 19.06
C GLU A 876 31.77 14.19 20.21
N ARG A 877 30.66 14.90 19.94
CA ARG A 877 29.83 15.52 20.98
C ARG A 877 29.26 14.47 21.93
N ASP A 878 28.70 13.41 21.36
CA ASP A 878 27.86 12.46 22.11
C ASP A 878 28.66 11.43 22.91
N PHE A 879 29.85 11.03 22.44
CA PHE A 879 30.63 9.94 23.03
C PHE A 879 32.02 10.32 23.51
N TYR A 880 32.52 11.49 23.11
CA TYR A 880 33.90 11.92 23.39
C TYR A 880 33.98 13.29 24.07
N GLY A 881 32.84 13.86 24.49
CA GLY A 881 32.78 15.09 25.27
C GLY A 881 33.22 16.34 24.52
N ARG A 882 33.31 16.30 23.18
CA ARG A 882 33.69 17.45 22.37
C ARG A 882 32.58 18.49 22.39
N THR A 883 32.89 19.71 22.82
CA THR A 883 31.94 20.82 22.83
C THR A 883 32.10 21.68 21.58
N PHE A 884 30.98 22.19 21.04
CA PHE A 884 30.94 23.07 19.88
C PHE A 884 30.24 24.37 20.26
N SER A 885 30.76 25.51 19.78
CA SER A 885 30.18 26.84 20.01
C SER A 885 29.01 27.16 19.08
N GLU A 886 28.92 26.44 17.98
CA GLU A 886 27.86 26.56 16.97
C GLU A 886 27.09 25.24 16.87
N SER A 887 25.88 25.31 16.32
CA SER A 887 25.09 24.12 16.03
C SER A 887 25.79 23.26 14.98
N ILE A 888 25.77 21.95 15.18
CA ILE A 888 26.35 20.94 14.28
C ILE A 888 25.26 20.12 13.57
N THR A 889 24.01 20.59 13.58
CA THR A 889 22.87 19.99 12.89
C THR A 889 22.29 20.97 11.86
N PRO A 890 21.61 20.48 10.82
CA PRO A 890 20.91 21.35 9.87
C PRO A 890 19.79 22.14 10.58
N PRO A 891 19.51 23.40 10.17
CA PRO A 891 18.32 24.11 10.64
C PRO A 891 17.04 23.33 10.38
N ASN A 892 16.19 23.24 11.40
CA ASN A 892 14.89 22.59 11.32
C ASN A 892 13.77 23.58 11.66
N LEU A 893 12.70 23.59 10.86
CA LEU A 893 11.54 24.46 11.10
C LEU A 893 10.76 23.97 12.33
N VAL A 894 10.56 24.85 13.31
CA VAL A 894 9.78 24.58 14.52
C VAL A 894 8.31 24.93 14.30
N LYS A 895 8.02 26.12 13.77
CA LYS A 895 6.65 26.58 13.48
C LYS A 895 6.61 27.65 12.40
N ALA A 896 5.45 27.79 11.76
CA ALA A 896 5.13 28.85 10.78
C ALA A 896 3.88 29.62 11.25
N THR A 897 3.95 30.95 11.32
CA THR A 897 2.87 31.79 11.88
C THR A 897 2.63 33.04 11.03
N TYR A 898 1.38 33.46 10.87
CA TYR A 898 1.06 34.79 10.33
C TYR A 898 1.36 35.88 11.37
N LEU A 899 2.15 36.88 11.00
CA LEU A 899 2.57 37.96 11.92
C LEU A 899 1.50 39.05 12.14
N THR A 900 0.51 39.12 11.26
CA THR A 900 -0.49 40.19 11.26
C THR A 900 -1.85 39.62 10.87
N ASP A 901 -2.93 40.26 11.32
CA ASP A 901 -4.29 39.99 10.82
C ASP A 901 -4.45 40.26 9.32
N GLN A 902 -3.56 41.10 8.75
CA GLN A 902 -3.52 41.38 7.32
C GLN A 902 -2.95 40.21 6.51
N LYS A 903 -2.28 39.25 7.17
CA LYS A 903 -1.70 38.05 6.55
C LYS A 903 -0.80 38.36 5.36
N ASP A 904 0.00 39.42 5.48
CA ASP A 904 0.95 39.91 4.49
C ASP A 904 2.41 39.50 4.79
N ALA A 905 2.64 38.86 5.93
CA ALA A 905 3.92 38.30 6.32
C ALA A 905 3.76 36.98 7.10
N ILE A 906 4.70 36.06 6.89
CA ILE A 906 4.79 34.78 7.60
C ILE A 906 6.13 34.71 8.33
N ALA A 907 6.11 34.44 9.63
CA ALA A 907 7.30 34.13 10.40
C ALA A 907 7.55 32.62 10.42
N LEU A 908 8.76 32.23 10.06
CA LEU A 908 9.29 30.87 10.14
C LEU A 908 10.31 30.81 11.26
N GLU A 909 9.95 30.17 12.38
CA GLU A 909 10.84 29.96 13.51
C GLU A 909 11.62 28.66 13.32
N PHE A 910 12.95 28.76 13.28
CA PHE A 910 13.86 27.62 13.22
C PHE A 910 14.45 27.33 14.61
N ASP A 911 15.03 26.13 14.77
CA ASP A 911 15.77 25.77 15.98
C ASP A 911 17.12 26.52 16.13
N GLN A 912 17.57 27.14 15.05
CA GLN A 912 18.84 27.88 14.96
C GLN A 912 18.77 28.95 13.85
N PRO A 913 19.72 29.91 13.81
CA PRO A 913 19.74 30.94 12.78
C PRO A 913 19.96 30.39 11.36
N VAL A 914 19.21 30.94 10.41
CA VAL A 914 19.36 30.68 8.96
C VAL A 914 19.92 31.89 8.23
N VAL A 915 20.48 31.67 7.04
CA VAL A 915 21.01 32.72 6.17
C VAL A 915 20.07 32.92 4.99
N TRP A 916 19.49 34.12 4.89
CA TRP A 916 18.55 34.48 3.84
C TRP A 916 19.20 35.26 2.69
N THR A 917 18.72 34.99 1.48
CA THR A 917 18.90 35.86 0.30
C THR A 917 17.58 35.87 -0.49
N ASP A 918 17.23 36.99 -1.14
CA ASP A 918 15.96 37.09 -1.87
C ASP A 918 15.84 36.11 -3.07
N ALA A 919 16.95 35.53 -3.53
CA ALA A 919 16.94 34.44 -4.51
C ALA A 919 16.17 33.19 -4.02
N LEU A 920 16.08 33.01 -2.70
CA LEU A 920 15.36 31.89 -2.07
C LEU A 920 13.85 32.05 -2.09
N ALA A 921 13.30 33.24 -2.37
CA ALA A 921 11.85 33.46 -2.41
C ALA A 921 11.12 32.49 -3.36
N SER A 922 11.78 32.12 -4.47
CA SER A 922 11.30 31.14 -5.44
C SER A 922 11.19 29.70 -4.92
N GLN A 923 11.80 29.40 -3.77
CA GLN A 923 11.84 28.05 -3.18
C GLN A 923 10.71 27.81 -2.17
N PHE A 924 9.88 28.82 -1.88
CA PHE A 924 8.76 28.72 -0.94
C PHE A 924 7.42 28.73 -1.67
N TYR A 925 6.52 27.86 -1.23
CA TYR A 925 5.21 27.63 -1.82
C TYR A 925 4.13 27.79 -0.74
N LEU A 926 3.04 28.48 -1.08
CA LEU A 926 1.86 28.63 -0.23
C LEU A 926 0.69 27.85 -0.83
N ASP A 927 0.17 26.86 -0.11
CA ASP A 927 -0.84 25.91 -0.61
C ASP A 927 -0.49 25.30 -2.00
N GLY A 928 0.80 25.09 -2.25
CA GLY A 928 1.33 24.55 -3.50
C GLY A 928 1.58 25.59 -4.61
N GLU A 929 1.28 26.87 -4.36
CA GLU A 929 1.51 27.96 -5.33
C GLU A 929 2.87 28.63 -5.11
N MET A 930 3.65 28.75 -6.19
CA MET A 930 4.92 29.49 -6.21
C MET A 930 4.72 31.00 -6.40
N GLY A 931 5.77 31.80 -6.13
CA GLY A 931 5.81 33.22 -6.46
C GLY A 931 5.00 34.13 -5.55
N LYS A 932 4.56 33.64 -4.38
CA LYS A 932 3.84 34.42 -3.37
C LYS A 932 4.75 35.15 -2.39
N ILE A 933 6.02 34.76 -2.31
CA ILE A 933 7.03 35.40 -1.46
C ILE A 933 7.85 36.38 -2.31
N VAL A 934 8.08 37.59 -1.81
CA VAL A 934 8.85 38.63 -2.54
C VAL A 934 10.21 38.91 -1.92
N SER A 935 10.32 38.86 -0.59
CA SER A 935 11.57 39.11 0.13
C SER A 935 11.51 38.49 1.51
N GLY A 936 12.63 38.49 2.22
CA GLY A 936 12.69 38.03 3.60
C GLY A 936 13.75 38.73 4.44
N SER A 937 13.65 38.57 5.75
CA SER A 937 14.65 39.05 6.71
C SER A 937 14.81 38.06 7.86
N VAL A 938 16.00 37.99 8.44
CA VAL A 938 16.28 37.09 9.57
C VAL A 938 16.58 37.92 10.82
N THR A 939 15.94 37.58 11.93
CA THR A 939 16.26 38.12 13.26
C THR A 939 16.32 36.97 14.25
N GLY A 940 17.51 36.69 14.79
CA GLY A 940 17.74 35.49 15.60
C GLY A 940 17.44 34.22 14.81
N ASN A 941 16.51 33.41 15.30
CA ASN A 941 16.09 32.17 14.66
C ASN A 941 14.85 32.32 13.76
N VAL A 942 14.33 33.54 13.60
CA VAL A 942 13.10 33.80 12.86
C VAL A 942 13.42 34.36 11.48
N LEU A 943 13.00 33.64 10.44
CA LEU A 943 12.95 34.13 9.06
C LEU A 943 11.55 34.68 8.79
N THR A 944 11.44 35.99 8.62
CA THR A 944 10.20 36.66 8.23
C THR A 944 10.13 36.75 6.71
N LEU A 945 9.14 36.08 6.11
CA LEU A 945 8.84 36.14 4.69
C LEU A 945 7.77 37.20 4.42
N LYS A 946 8.06 38.13 3.52
CA LYS A 946 7.10 39.12 3.04
C LYS A 946 6.34 38.56 1.83
N LEU A 947 5.02 38.67 1.86
CA LEU A 947 4.16 38.21 0.78
C LEU A 947 3.97 39.28 -0.30
N ALA A 948 3.75 38.85 -1.54
CA ALA A 948 3.43 39.74 -2.66
C ALA A 948 2.10 40.49 -2.46
N ALA A 949 1.16 39.83 -1.78
CA ALA A 949 -0.13 40.35 -1.36
C ALA A 949 -0.63 39.52 -0.16
N PRO A 950 -1.60 40.03 0.64
CA PRO A 950 -2.31 39.25 1.65
C PRO A 950 -2.75 37.87 1.13
N ALA A 951 -2.50 36.81 1.89
CA ALA A 951 -2.86 35.44 1.52
C ALA A 951 -3.58 34.73 2.66
N THR A 952 -4.53 33.86 2.34
CA THR A 952 -5.24 32.99 3.31
C THR A 952 -4.73 31.56 3.28
N ALA A 953 -3.48 31.39 2.83
CA ALA A 953 -2.86 30.08 2.70
C ALA A 953 -2.84 29.34 4.03
N GLN A 954 -3.10 28.04 4.00
CA GLN A 954 -3.13 27.22 5.20
C GLN A 954 -1.80 26.51 5.46
N ARG A 955 -0.98 26.36 4.41
CA ARG A 955 0.25 25.57 4.44
C ARG A 955 1.39 26.24 3.71
N ILE A 956 2.60 25.98 4.20
CA ILE A 956 3.85 26.38 3.55
C ILE A 956 4.74 25.17 3.27
N THR A 957 5.41 25.20 2.12
CA THR A 957 6.42 24.22 1.71
C THR A 957 7.70 24.96 1.35
N TYR A 958 8.84 24.44 1.80
CA TYR A 958 10.17 24.84 1.36
C TYR A 958 10.77 23.71 0.53
N LEU A 959 11.07 24.05 -0.73
CA LEU A 959 11.75 23.23 -1.73
C LEU A 959 10.90 22.04 -2.23
N ASP A 960 10.07 22.33 -3.24
CA ASP A 960 9.34 21.34 -4.02
C ASP A 960 10.25 20.64 -5.03
N SER A 961 10.28 19.31 -5.01
CA SER A 961 11.08 18.48 -5.92
C SER A 961 10.71 18.63 -7.40
N LYS A 962 9.55 19.21 -7.73
CA LYS A 962 9.19 19.53 -9.11
C LYS A 962 10.12 20.57 -9.73
N SER A 963 10.63 21.53 -8.95
CA SER A 963 11.39 22.66 -9.47
C SER A 963 12.33 23.22 -8.39
N TRP A 964 13.47 22.57 -8.20
CA TRP A 964 14.48 22.97 -7.22
C TRP A 964 15.88 23.06 -7.86
N SER A 965 16.82 23.71 -7.15
CA SER A 965 18.23 23.80 -7.57
C SER A 965 19.19 23.50 -6.42
N PRO A 966 20.24 22.68 -6.63
CA PRO A 966 21.27 22.45 -5.61
C PRO A 966 22.15 23.67 -5.31
N THR A 967 22.06 24.73 -6.12
CA THR A 967 22.80 25.99 -5.91
C THR A 967 22.00 27.05 -5.16
N ASN A 968 20.69 26.87 -4.98
CA ASN A 968 19.80 27.84 -4.34
C ASN A 968 19.08 27.20 -3.16
N LEU A 969 19.79 27.08 -2.03
CA LEU A 969 19.32 26.41 -0.82
C LEU A 969 19.41 27.36 0.38
N LEU A 970 18.47 27.24 1.30
CA LEU A 970 18.53 27.85 2.63
C LEU A 970 19.59 27.11 3.46
N TYR A 971 20.54 27.87 4.01
CA TYR A 971 21.60 27.35 4.88
C TYR A 971 21.43 27.88 6.30
N GLY A 972 21.92 27.12 7.28
CA GLY A 972 22.16 27.64 8.62
C GLY A 972 23.37 28.57 8.64
N ALA A 973 23.47 29.39 9.68
CA ALA A 973 24.69 30.15 9.95
C ALA A 973 25.93 29.25 10.12
N ASN A 974 25.72 27.97 10.46
CA ASN A 974 26.73 26.91 10.55
C ASN A 974 27.16 26.32 9.18
N GLY A 975 26.62 26.81 8.07
CA GLY A 975 26.95 26.33 6.73
C GLY A 975 26.35 24.97 6.35
N ILE A 976 25.45 24.40 7.16
CA ILE A 976 24.72 23.17 6.84
C ILE A 976 23.38 23.55 6.19
N ALA A 977 23.02 22.90 5.09
CA ALA A 977 21.74 23.14 4.41
C ALA A 977 20.57 22.79 5.33
N ALA A 978 19.56 23.67 5.41
CA ALA A 978 18.36 23.45 6.19
C ALA A 978 17.60 22.20 5.72
N LEU A 979 16.90 21.56 6.65
CA LEU A 979 15.98 20.48 6.31
C LEU A 979 14.80 21.05 5.51
N THR A 980 14.38 20.29 4.51
CA THR A 980 13.24 20.63 3.68
C THR A 980 11.93 20.23 4.37
N PHE A 981 10.88 21.02 4.19
CA PHE A 981 9.60 20.81 4.84
C PHE A 981 8.45 20.96 3.84
N CYS A 982 7.40 20.17 4.04
CA CYS A 982 6.27 20.12 3.12
C CYS A 982 4.94 20.22 3.86
N ASN A 983 4.03 21.04 3.34
CA ASN A 983 2.67 21.17 3.84
C ASN A 983 2.56 21.52 5.34
N VAL A 984 3.53 22.26 5.86
CA VAL A 984 3.55 22.67 7.27
C VAL A 984 2.42 23.68 7.51
N PRO A 985 1.54 23.46 8.50
CA PRO A 985 0.46 24.38 8.82
C PRO A 985 0.97 25.77 9.19
N ILE A 986 0.32 26.81 8.68
CA ILE A 986 0.52 28.19 9.09
C ILE A 986 -0.53 28.51 10.14
N VAL A 987 -0.10 28.78 11.37
CA VAL A 987 -1.00 29.16 12.45
C VAL A 987 -1.23 30.68 12.48
N SER A 988 -2.37 31.11 13.00
CA SER A 988 -2.55 32.51 13.41
C SER A 988 -1.93 32.71 14.79
N GLU A 989 -1.30 33.86 14.99
CA GLU A 989 -0.71 34.23 16.27
C GLU A 989 -1.75 34.44 17.37
#